data_AF-A0A416RXM6-F1
#
_entry.id   AF-A0A416RXM6-F1
#
_cell.length_a   1.000
_cell.length_b   1.000
_cell.length_c   1.000
_cell.angle_alpha   90.00
_cell.angle_beta   90.00
_cell.angle_gamma   90.00
#
_symmetry.space_group_name_H-M   'P 1'
#
loop_
_entity.id
_entity.type
_entity.pdbx_description
1 polymer ?
#
loop_
_entity_poly.entity_id
_entity_poly.type
_entity_poly.pdbx_seq_one_letter_code
_entity_poly.pdbx_strand_id
1 'polypeptide(L)'
;MLIYDTKTEHLSNPLGLDSTNPRFSWKMSGNSRNAIQKTYQILAYSDDTQKNLVWDSGIVASDQSHSVCWEGPSLKSRQRIFWKVKLSVEYLEEQSNTTISDTLESNLVFFEMGLLDTTDWIAHWILPEKTVDIDASKPAPYLRKEFYVKDTVVRARLYQSSHGLYEFWINGHIGTIDKFKPGFTAYQKRVQYQTYDVTSLLSLGKNCWSVALGDGWWRGTIGGQSNNTFGYELSYIGQLELEYKDGSKEVIITDTDFVASTGGLLSSDMMFGDCYDATKEPLMWKECGFDSSNWHHATIAQDDALIKQKLVPSRSVPVREMERFYPLILHTPDGSTVLDFGQNIAGYVSMKLHNCVAGQKVTLIHGEALDESGNFTQKNYAQTEIANSRTTQRIEYIMNGKSEEKYCPMFSIFGFRYVLLKGYNEPIAPEDFQAIAVYSCMEETGTFTCSNRLINQLVHNSIWSQKGNFMDVPTDCPTRERNPYTGDAQVYVGTAINFMDVYSFFEKWMLDYIEEQYPTGKIPNTVPSISAVNHNDAEQHRRDQQILQMEDGPMKDTILSMNSTKDNGSFIDGSSGWADAATIIPYTLFLKYGDTQILKNQYECCKKWVDYIAVEAAKENSLYKELPYYQIQDDAKYVWDTGFHWGEWLEADIDIYADMWGFIGKLIKCPEYLSATMFYYYSSKIVSEMAHVLNEPDDEKKYGNIALRVKEVYNKYFISDDGVILEGRQALHVRALAFQLVNEEKKHSVANYLYQLVKSNNYTLNTGFLSTPYLLPVLAENGYIDAAYRLLEKIDSPSWLKPVSDGATTIPETWNGYETCSSSLNHYSYGAVCNFLFEYVAGIRPIKQTPGYKHFLLQPIVGGSLTEAAAEYESVYGKIYSAWKKQGSSIAYEFTVPVNTTATVKILGDEHDFTIIKQQFNDAVSNGKLICFTIGSGNYNIQTRGAEYGR
;
A
#
# COMPACT_ATOMS: atom_id res chain seq x y z
N MET A 1 -27.97 0.14 21.68
CA MET A 1 -26.92 0.62 20.75
C MET A 1 -25.60 0.69 21.51
N LEU A 2 -24.44 0.68 20.85
CA LEU A 2 -23.15 0.89 21.52
C LEU A 2 -22.14 1.60 20.60
N ILE A 3 -21.14 2.25 21.21
CA ILE A 3 -19.99 2.84 20.52
C ILE A 3 -18.84 1.83 20.50
N TYR A 4 -18.18 1.69 19.36
CA TYR A 4 -16.97 0.86 19.21
C TYR A 4 -15.97 1.54 18.27
N ASP A 5 -14.76 0.99 18.21
CA ASP A 5 -13.67 1.45 17.34
C ASP A 5 -13.40 2.96 17.43
N THR A 6 -13.21 3.46 18.66
CA THR A 6 -12.80 4.84 18.90
C THR A 6 -11.32 5.01 18.57
N LYS A 7 -11.00 5.82 17.57
CA LYS A 7 -9.65 5.99 17.01
C LYS A 7 -9.23 7.47 17.01
N THR A 8 -7.92 7.69 17.06
CA THR A 8 -7.29 9.00 16.85
C THR A 8 -6.35 8.86 15.65
N GLU A 9 -6.49 9.72 14.64
CA GLU A 9 -5.71 9.64 13.39
C GLU A 9 -5.76 8.24 12.75
N HIS A 10 -6.95 7.62 12.75
CA HIS A 10 -7.19 6.25 12.26
C HIS A 10 -6.47 5.12 13.04
N LEU A 11 -5.81 5.45 14.15
CA LEU A 11 -5.05 4.50 14.97
C LEU A 11 -5.71 4.30 16.34
N SER A 12 -5.57 3.08 16.88
CA SER A 12 -6.01 2.75 18.23
C SER A 12 -4.92 3.08 19.25
N ASN A 13 -5.23 3.96 20.19
CA ASN A 13 -4.32 4.38 21.27
C ASN A 13 -2.89 4.76 20.81
N PRO A 14 -2.73 5.63 19.80
CA PRO A 14 -1.43 5.86 19.19
C PRO A 14 -0.42 6.51 20.14
N LEU A 15 0.83 6.07 20.04
CA LEU A 15 1.98 6.60 20.76
C LEU A 15 2.92 7.30 19.79
N GLY A 16 3.25 8.56 20.07
CA GLY A 16 4.18 9.33 19.25
C GLY A 16 3.51 10.04 18.08
N LEU A 17 2.33 10.65 18.25
CA LEU A 17 1.72 11.47 17.21
C LEU A 17 2.40 12.84 17.07
N ASP A 18 2.41 13.40 15.87
CA ASP A 18 2.81 14.78 15.58
C ASP A 18 1.69 15.66 14.99
N SER A 19 0.51 15.11 14.73
CA SER A 19 -0.66 15.91 14.38
C SER A 19 -1.04 16.78 15.59
N THR A 20 -0.81 18.08 15.50
CA THR A 20 -1.19 19.06 16.54
C THR A 20 -2.67 19.40 16.53
N ASN A 21 -3.38 18.91 15.51
CA ASN A 21 -4.84 18.96 15.40
C ASN A 21 -5.36 17.55 15.07
N PRO A 22 -5.24 16.58 16.01
CA PRO A 22 -5.59 15.20 15.73
C PRO A 22 -7.10 15.04 15.49
N ARG A 23 -7.45 14.10 14.63
CA ARG A 23 -8.81 13.74 14.22
C ARG A 23 -9.31 12.56 15.03
N PHE A 24 -10.54 12.66 15.51
CA PHE A 24 -11.23 11.62 16.26
C PHE A 24 -12.30 10.96 15.41
N SER A 25 -12.47 9.65 15.59
CA SER A 25 -13.53 8.87 14.98
C SER A 25 -14.09 7.85 15.95
N TRP A 26 -15.36 7.50 15.73
CA TRP A 26 -16.07 6.48 16.48
C TRP A 26 -17.15 5.84 15.61
N LYS A 27 -17.33 4.53 15.75
CA LYS A 27 -18.37 3.77 15.07
C LYS A 27 -19.48 3.42 16.04
N MET A 28 -20.66 3.13 15.50
CA MET A 28 -21.85 2.78 16.27
C MET A 28 -22.46 1.49 15.76
N SER A 29 -22.89 0.62 16.66
CA SER A 29 -23.58 -0.63 16.31
C SER A 29 -24.89 -0.81 17.07
N GLY A 30 -25.81 -1.54 16.42
CA GLY A 30 -27.08 -1.97 16.99
C GLY A 30 -28.05 -2.45 15.91
N ASN A 31 -29.16 -3.01 16.34
CA ASN A 31 -30.12 -3.68 15.46
C ASN A 31 -31.32 -2.81 15.06
N SER A 32 -31.43 -1.61 15.63
CA SER A 32 -32.56 -0.71 15.36
C SER A 32 -32.46 -0.10 13.97
N ARG A 33 -33.60 0.05 13.29
CA ARG A 33 -33.66 0.68 11.97
C ARG A 33 -33.61 2.20 12.06
N ASN A 34 -33.06 2.82 11.02
CA ASN A 34 -32.99 4.27 10.84
C ASN A 34 -32.35 4.98 12.04
N ALA A 35 -31.38 4.32 12.69
CA ALA A 35 -30.60 4.88 13.78
C ALA A 35 -29.63 5.95 13.26
N ILE A 36 -29.71 7.15 13.84
CA ILE A 36 -28.96 8.35 13.45
C ILE A 36 -28.42 9.06 14.70
N GLN A 37 -27.14 9.44 14.68
CA GLN A 37 -26.55 10.29 15.72
C GLN A 37 -27.14 11.71 15.61
N LYS A 38 -27.53 12.31 16.73
CA LYS A 38 -28.04 13.70 16.76
C LYS A 38 -27.07 14.69 17.36
N THR A 39 -26.33 14.25 18.38
CA THR A 39 -25.34 15.09 19.06
C THR A 39 -24.13 14.27 19.46
N TYR A 40 -22.99 14.93 19.64
CA TYR A 40 -21.83 14.38 20.34
C TYR A 40 -21.25 15.39 21.34
N GLN A 41 -20.50 14.89 22.32
CA GLN A 41 -19.68 15.66 23.24
C GLN A 41 -18.39 14.88 23.50
N ILE A 42 -17.25 15.45 23.13
CA ILE A 42 -15.92 14.92 23.42
C ILE A 42 -15.44 15.48 24.74
N LEU A 43 -14.96 14.60 25.62
CA LEU A 43 -14.34 14.95 26.89
C LEU A 43 -12.93 14.42 26.90
N ALA A 44 -11.96 15.33 27.04
CA ALA A 44 -10.54 15.01 27.06
C ALA A 44 -9.88 15.45 28.37
N TYR A 45 -8.99 14.61 28.89
CA TYR A 45 -8.40 14.68 30.21
C TYR A 45 -6.87 14.51 30.13
N SER A 46 -6.15 15.07 31.10
CA SER A 46 -4.70 14.88 31.21
C SER A 46 -4.30 13.59 31.92
N ASP A 47 -5.26 12.86 32.50
CA ASP A 47 -5.07 11.58 33.17
C ASP A 47 -6.25 10.63 32.93
N ASP A 48 -6.04 9.36 33.28
CA ASP A 48 -7.01 8.28 33.16
C ASP A 48 -8.08 8.28 34.28
N THR A 49 -7.88 9.06 35.34
CA THR A 49 -8.82 9.18 36.47
C THR A 49 -10.04 10.04 36.15
N GLN A 50 -10.03 10.72 35.00
CA GLN A 50 -11.09 11.61 34.51
C GLN A 50 -11.37 12.81 35.44
N LYS A 51 -10.39 13.21 36.26
CA LYS A 51 -10.52 14.34 37.20
C LYS A 51 -10.02 15.66 36.63
N ASN A 52 -9.01 15.61 35.76
CA ASN A 52 -8.38 16.79 35.19
C ASN A 52 -8.81 16.98 33.73
N LEU A 53 -9.97 17.60 33.54
CA LEU A 53 -10.53 17.93 32.22
C LEU A 53 -9.68 19.00 31.53
N VAL A 54 -9.22 18.71 30.32
CA VAL A 54 -8.38 19.59 29.48
C VAL A 54 -9.20 20.22 28.36
N TRP A 55 -10.13 19.46 27.78
CA TRP A 55 -11.01 19.95 26.73
C TRP A 55 -12.39 19.29 26.84
N ASP A 56 -13.42 20.10 26.61
CA ASP A 56 -14.81 19.69 26.48
C ASP A 56 -15.34 20.40 25.23
N SER A 57 -15.79 19.65 24.23
CA SER A 57 -16.37 20.23 23.02
C SER A 57 -17.72 20.92 23.28
N GLY A 58 -18.31 20.72 24.46
CA GLY A 58 -19.73 20.91 24.68
C GLY A 58 -20.57 19.92 23.88
N ILE A 59 -21.88 20.00 24.03
CA ILE A 59 -22.81 19.23 23.20
C ILE A 59 -22.89 19.89 21.83
N VAL A 60 -22.38 19.21 20.81
CA VAL A 60 -22.44 19.63 19.41
C VAL A 60 -23.62 18.93 18.73
N ALA A 61 -24.52 19.71 18.12
CA ALA A 61 -25.63 19.19 17.33
C ALA A 61 -25.13 18.81 15.92
N SER A 62 -24.62 17.60 15.78
CA SER A 62 -24.03 17.08 14.54
C SER A 62 -24.11 15.56 14.51
N ASP A 63 -24.28 15.03 13.30
CA ASP A 63 -24.24 13.61 12.99
C ASP A 63 -22.87 13.17 12.44
N GLN A 64 -21.85 14.03 12.50
CA GLN A 64 -20.48 13.66 12.17
C GLN A 64 -19.91 12.71 13.24
N SER A 65 -19.30 11.60 12.80
CA SER A 65 -18.71 10.58 13.71
C SER A 65 -17.28 10.16 13.31
N HIS A 66 -16.68 10.81 12.32
CA HIS A 66 -15.30 10.61 11.92
C HIS A 66 -14.67 11.95 11.51
N SER A 67 -13.34 11.98 11.48
CA SER A 67 -12.56 13.18 11.13
C SER A 67 -12.94 14.42 11.95
N VAL A 68 -13.35 14.23 13.22
CA VAL A 68 -13.69 15.33 14.14
C VAL A 68 -12.40 15.87 14.75
N CYS A 69 -12.03 17.09 14.42
CA CYS A 69 -10.75 17.67 14.82
C CYS A 69 -10.72 18.06 16.31
N TRP A 70 -9.51 18.02 16.87
CA TRP A 70 -9.20 18.58 18.18
C TRP A 70 -9.33 20.11 18.18
N GLU A 71 -10.19 20.66 19.04
CA GLU A 71 -10.31 22.11 19.25
C GLU A 71 -9.90 22.54 20.67
N GLY A 72 -9.18 21.65 21.37
CA GLY A 72 -8.65 21.93 22.69
C GLY A 72 -7.39 22.82 22.65
N PRO A 73 -6.77 23.03 23.82
CA PRO A 73 -5.50 23.76 23.91
C PRO A 73 -4.41 23.16 23.01
N SER A 74 -3.43 23.99 22.62
CA SER A 74 -2.28 23.54 21.82
C SER A 74 -1.56 22.38 22.50
N LEU A 75 -1.40 21.29 21.75
CA LEU A 75 -0.72 20.08 22.21
C LEU A 75 0.79 20.29 22.25
N LYS A 76 1.44 19.66 23.23
CA LYS A 76 2.89 19.73 23.46
C LYS A 76 3.54 18.37 23.31
N SER A 77 4.85 18.35 23.07
CA SER A 77 5.63 17.12 23.03
C SER A 77 5.47 16.29 24.31
N ARG A 78 5.42 14.96 24.15
CA ARG A 78 5.29 13.97 25.25
C ARG A 78 3.94 14.02 25.99
N GLN A 79 3.02 14.88 25.55
CA GLN A 79 1.73 15.04 26.20
C GLN A 79 0.82 13.85 25.89
N ARG A 80 0.34 13.17 26.93
CA ARG A 80 -0.73 12.18 26.82
C ARG A 80 -2.07 12.86 27.07
N ILE A 81 -3.05 12.55 26.23
CA ILE A 81 -4.44 12.96 26.38
C ILE A 81 -5.30 11.71 26.39
N PHE A 82 -6.15 11.60 27.40
CA PHE A 82 -7.20 10.58 27.46
C PHE A 82 -8.51 11.21 27.02
N TRP A 83 -9.28 10.56 26.16
CA TRP A 83 -10.55 11.11 25.70
C TRP A 83 -11.62 10.04 25.56
N LYS A 84 -12.87 10.49 25.63
CA LYS A 84 -14.07 9.70 25.35
C LYS A 84 -15.12 10.56 24.68
N VAL A 85 -16.09 9.93 24.04
CA VAL A 85 -17.24 10.60 23.42
C VAL A 85 -18.54 10.16 24.08
N LYS A 86 -19.42 11.12 24.34
CA LYS A 86 -20.84 10.90 24.66
C LYS A 86 -21.66 11.34 23.47
N LEU A 87 -22.74 10.65 23.15
CA LEU A 87 -23.59 11.02 22.03
C LEU A 87 -25.05 10.67 22.28
N SER A 88 -25.96 11.34 21.57
CA SER A 88 -27.37 10.96 21.49
C SER A 88 -27.67 10.33 20.14
N VAL A 89 -28.45 9.24 20.15
CA VAL A 89 -28.90 8.55 18.95
C VAL A 89 -30.41 8.49 18.97
N GLU A 90 -31.04 8.74 17.82
CA GLU A 90 -32.45 8.46 17.61
C GLU A 90 -32.63 7.28 16.68
N TYR A 91 -33.58 6.40 16.96
CA TYR A 91 -33.94 5.27 16.10
C TYR A 91 -35.42 4.93 16.22
N LEU A 92 -35.93 4.18 15.25
CA LEU A 92 -37.32 3.70 15.27
C LEU A 92 -37.41 2.40 16.07
N GLU A 93 -38.32 2.33 17.04
CA GLU A 93 -38.67 1.10 17.73
C GLU A 93 -39.79 0.38 16.97
N GLU A 94 -39.49 -0.80 16.41
CA GLU A 94 -40.41 -1.52 15.51
C GLU A 94 -41.73 -1.93 16.17
N GLN A 95 -41.73 -2.29 17.46
CA GLN A 95 -42.93 -2.77 18.14
C GLN A 95 -43.94 -1.65 18.43
N SER A 96 -43.45 -0.46 18.79
CA SER A 96 -44.30 0.68 19.15
C SER A 96 -44.50 1.66 18.00
N ASN A 97 -43.69 1.56 16.94
CA ASN A 97 -43.60 2.51 15.84
C ASN A 97 -43.36 3.95 16.32
N THR A 98 -42.53 4.10 17.37
CA THR A 98 -42.15 5.40 17.93
C THR A 98 -40.65 5.64 17.82
N THR A 99 -40.24 6.90 17.70
CA THR A 99 -38.83 7.29 17.74
C THR A 99 -38.36 7.31 19.19
N ILE A 100 -37.30 6.56 19.49
CA ILE A 100 -36.64 6.52 20.79
C ILE A 100 -35.35 7.32 20.70
N SER A 101 -35.04 8.09 21.73
CA SER A 101 -33.74 8.75 21.92
C SER A 101 -32.96 8.02 23.01
N ASP A 102 -31.73 7.65 22.71
CA ASP A 102 -30.81 6.94 23.61
C ASP A 102 -29.50 7.74 23.75
N THR A 103 -28.81 7.58 24.88
CA THR A 103 -27.52 8.23 25.14
C THR A 103 -26.43 7.19 25.30
N LEU A 104 -25.35 7.31 24.53
CA LEU A 104 -24.22 6.38 24.55
C LEU A 104 -22.97 7.10 25.04
N GLU A 105 -22.06 6.34 25.66
CA GLU A 105 -20.73 6.80 26.07
C GLU A 105 -19.69 5.76 25.66
N SER A 106 -18.55 6.20 25.14
CA SER A 106 -17.45 5.32 24.76
C SER A 106 -16.58 4.95 25.95
N ASN A 107 -15.77 3.91 25.78
CA ASN A 107 -14.63 3.69 26.67
C ASN A 107 -13.66 4.88 26.61
N LEU A 108 -12.87 5.04 27.67
CA LEU A 108 -11.76 6.00 27.70
C LEU A 108 -10.60 5.43 26.87
N VAL A 109 -10.16 6.17 25.86
CA VAL A 109 -8.99 5.89 25.02
C VAL A 109 -7.97 7.01 25.17
N PHE A 110 -6.78 6.85 24.60
CA PHE A 110 -5.76 7.90 24.67
C PHE A 110 -5.05 8.13 23.35
N PHE A 111 -4.32 9.23 23.26
CA PHE A 111 -3.20 9.38 22.34
C PHE A 111 -2.06 10.05 23.08
N GLU A 112 -0.83 9.85 22.62
CA GLU A 112 0.36 10.51 23.16
C GLU A 112 1.15 11.18 22.06
N MET A 113 1.48 12.46 22.26
CA MET A 113 2.32 13.22 21.35
C MET A 113 3.76 12.73 21.43
N GLY A 114 4.44 12.69 20.28
CA GLY A 114 5.86 12.44 20.18
C GLY A 114 6.70 13.66 20.59
N LEU A 115 7.89 13.73 20.02
CA LEU A 115 8.75 14.91 19.98
C LEU A 115 8.33 15.75 18.76
N LEU A 116 7.79 16.95 19.00
CA LEU A 116 7.20 17.82 17.98
C LEU A 116 8.21 18.80 17.39
N ASP A 117 9.14 19.29 18.23
CA ASP A 117 10.17 20.23 17.84
C ASP A 117 11.52 19.52 17.70
N THR A 118 12.35 19.95 16.75
CA THR A 118 13.70 19.39 16.59
C THR A 118 14.56 19.58 17.85
N THR A 119 14.30 20.62 18.64
CA THR A 119 14.99 20.89 19.91
C THR A 119 14.55 19.98 21.05
N ASP A 120 13.48 19.19 20.89
CA ASP A 120 13.09 18.17 21.86
C ASP A 120 14.05 16.98 21.89
N TRP A 121 14.78 16.78 20.79
CA TRP A 121 15.88 15.85 20.72
C TRP A 121 17.12 16.49 21.33
N ILE A 122 17.62 15.87 22.40
CA ILE A 122 18.93 16.18 22.98
C ILE A 122 19.94 15.04 22.74
N ALA A 123 19.48 13.91 22.20
CA ALA A 123 20.34 12.81 21.80
C ALA A 123 21.15 13.14 20.54
N HIS A 124 22.25 12.41 20.35
CA HIS A 124 23.13 12.58 19.21
C HIS A 124 23.05 11.38 18.26
N TRP A 125 23.14 11.64 16.96
CA TRP A 125 23.44 10.59 15.99
C TRP A 125 24.81 10.00 16.30
N ILE A 126 24.87 8.68 16.48
CA ILE A 126 26.12 7.94 16.69
C ILE A 126 26.42 7.02 15.52
N LEU A 127 27.71 6.91 15.19
CA LEU A 127 28.25 6.09 14.12
C LEU A 127 28.96 4.87 14.75
N PRO A 128 28.55 3.64 14.43
CA PRO A 128 29.14 2.44 15.03
C PRO A 128 30.38 1.93 14.28
N GLU A 129 30.56 2.31 13.01
CA GLU A 129 31.64 1.80 12.17
C GLU A 129 32.90 2.65 12.28
N LYS A 130 34.08 2.01 12.39
CA LYS A 130 35.38 2.71 12.41
C LYS A 130 35.86 3.13 11.04
N THR A 131 35.49 2.35 10.01
CA THR A 131 35.98 2.50 8.65
C THR A 131 34.85 2.29 7.66
N VAL A 132 34.76 3.19 6.70
CA VAL A 132 33.82 3.11 5.59
C VAL A 132 34.51 2.41 4.42
N ASP A 133 33.95 1.26 4.01
CA ASP A 133 34.21 0.58 2.76
C ASP A 133 32.86 0.46 2.05
N ILE A 134 32.72 1.11 0.90
CA ILE A 134 31.45 1.21 0.16
C ILE A 134 31.16 -0.02 -0.70
N ASP A 135 32.19 -0.81 -0.99
CA ASP A 135 32.10 -1.99 -1.87
C ASP A 135 31.94 -3.29 -1.07
N ALA A 136 32.38 -3.29 0.20
CA ALA A 136 32.29 -4.44 1.07
C ALA A 136 30.88 -4.65 1.62
N SER A 137 30.42 -5.90 1.59
CA SER A 137 29.35 -6.34 2.50
C SER A 137 29.94 -6.44 3.92
N LYS A 138 29.30 -5.78 4.89
CA LYS A 138 29.80 -5.67 6.25
C LYS A 138 28.94 -6.42 7.25
N PRO A 139 29.53 -6.92 8.35
CA PRO A 139 28.76 -7.43 9.47
C PRO A 139 27.87 -6.35 10.09
N ALA A 140 26.69 -6.76 10.55
CA ALA A 140 25.75 -5.89 11.23
C ALA A 140 26.38 -5.28 12.51
N PRO A 141 26.35 -3.96 12.69
CA PRO A 141 26.84 -3.34 13.90
C PRO A 141 25.93 -3.62 15.10
N TYR A 142 26.53 -4.02 16.23
CA TYR A 142 25.87 -4.19 17.52
C TYR A 142 26.33 -3.06 18.45
N LEU A 143 25.38 -2.30 19.00
CA LEU A 143 25.62 -1.21 19.93
C LEU A 143 25.02 -1.53 21.29
N ARG A 144 25.67 -1.11 22.37
CA ARG A 144 25.10 -1.24 23.72
C ARG A 144 25.57 -0.12 24.66
N LYS A 145 24.71 0.22 25.61
CA LYS A 145 25.01 1.10 26.75
C LYS A 145 24.41 0.52 28.02
N GLU A 146 25.19 0.48 29.08
CA GLU A 146 24.69 0.19 30.41
C GLU A 146 24.43 1.50 31.15
N PHE A 147 23.34 1.56 31.90
CA PHE A 147 22.94 2.73 32.67
C PHE A 147 22.29 2.32 33.98
N TYR A 148 22.02 3.28 34.87
CA TYR A 148 21.51 3.02 36.20
C TYR A 148 20.15 3.70 36.40
N VAL A 149 19.16 2.93 36.81
CA VAL A 149 17.82 3.38 37.22
C VAL A 149 17.83 3.56 38.73
N LYS A 150 17.61 4.80 39.19
CA LYS A 150 17.88 5.20 40.58
C LYS A 150 16.76 4.87 41.57
N ASP A 151 15.52 4.87 41.08
CA ASP A 151 14.31 4.60 41.86
C ASP A 151 13.24 3.95 40.96
N THR A 152 12.06 3.74 41.49
CA THR A 152 10.87 3.20 40.81
C THR A 152 10.47 4.12 39.66
N VAL A 153 10.61 3.63 38.43
CA VAL A 153 10.14 4.29 37.22
C VAL A 153 8.64 4.06 37.09
N VAL A 154 7.88 5.13 36.91
CA VAL A 154 6.43 5.08 36.67
C VAL A 154 6.09 5.21 35.19
N ARG A 155 7.01 5.78 34.40
CA ARG A 155 6.88 5.89 32.95
C ARG A 155 8.27 5.97 32.30
N ALA A 156 8.48 5.19 31.25
CA ALA A 156 9.64 5.28 30.38
C ALA A 156 9.24 5.32 28.91
N ARG A 157 9.82 6.26 28.15
CA ARG A 157 9.64 6.39 26.71
C ARG A 157 10.96 6.30 26.00
N LEU A 158 11.04 5.44 24.99
CA LEU A 158 12.17 5.37 24.09
C LEU A 158 11.76 5.92 22.72
N TYR A 159 12.37 7.04 22.34
CA TYR A 159 12.30 7.61 20.99
C TYR A 159 13.56 7.21 20.25
N GLN A 160 13.45 6.59 19.07
CA GLN A 160 14.64 6.14 18.34
C GLN A 160 14.43 6.01 16.84
N SER A 161 15.53 6.09 16.10
CA SER A 161 15.58 5.95 14.65
C SER A 161 16.98 5.52 14.17
N SER A 162 17.12 5.19 12.89
CA SER A 162 18.38 4.87 12.24
C SER A 162 18.40 5.29 10.77
N HIS A 163 19.59 5.56 10.24
CA HIS A 163 19.84 5.37 8.81
C HIS A 163 20.25 3.90 8.61
N GLY A 164 19.41 3.16 7.88
CA GLY A 164 19.37 1.71 7.88
C GLY A 164 18.18 1.19 8.70
N LEU A 165 18.25 -0.04 9.16
CA LEU A 165 17.23 -0.64 10.04
C LEU A 165 17.77 -0.83 11.45
N TYR A 166 16.89 -0.96 12.44
CA TYR A 166 17.27 -1.35 13.80
C TYR A 166 16.35 -2.39 14.43
N GLU A 167 16.95 -3.23 15.28
CA GLU A 167 16.28 -4.04 16.29
C GLU A 167 16.89 -3.70 17.66
N PHE A 168 16.09 -3.69 18.72
CA PHE A 168 16.58 -3.26 20.05
C PHE A 168 16.07 -4.13 21.19
N TRP A 169 16.84 -4.13 22.28
CA TRP A 169 16.57 -4.86 23.51
C TRP A 169 16.82 -3.99 24.73
N ILE A 170 16.03 -4.21 25.77
CA ILE A 170 16.25 -3.69 27.12
C ILE A 170 16.40 -4.90 28.04
N ASN A 171 17.55 -5.03 28.70
CA ASN A 171 17.85 -6.13 29.63
C ASN A 171 17.64 -7.52 29.00
N GLY A 172 18.10 -7.72 27.76
CA GLY A 172 17.92 -8.98 27.02
C GLY A 172 16.53 -9.22 26.44
N HIS A 173 15.51 -8.44 26.82
CA HIS A 173 14.15 -8.55 26.29
C HIS A 173 14.00 -7.72 25.01
N ILE A 174 13.38 -8.29 23.98
CA ILE A 174 13.09 -7.56 22.74
C ILE A 174 12.18 -6.38 23.05
N GLY A 175 12.53 -5.19 22.57
CA GLY A 175 11.85 -3.97 22.95
C GLY A 175 10.50 -3.74 22.25
N THR A 176 10.29 -4.38 21.10
CA THR A 176 9.02 -4.35 20.36
C THR A 176 8.89 -5.59 19.47
N ILE A 177 7.65 -5.92 19.09
CA ILE A 177 7.34 -6.92 18.07
C ILE A 177 7.37 -6.36 16.64
N ASP A 178 7.40 -5.03 16.50
CA ASP A 178 7.45 -4.38 15.18
C ASP A 178 8.77 -4.72 14.48
N LYS A 179 8.79 -4.75 13.15
CA LYS A 179 9.93 -5.13 12.30
C LYS A 179 10.29 -4.01 11.32
N PHE A 180 11.47 -4.12 10.70
CA PHE A 180 11.91 -3.23 9.61
C PHE A 180 11.82 -1.72 9.94
N LYS A 181 12.07 -1.36 11.20
CA LYS A 181 12.09 0.02 11.68
C LYS A 181 13.38 0.70 11.21
N PRO A 182 13.36 2.00 10.85
CA PRO A 182 12.25 2.93 10.97
C PRO A 182 11.28 2.95 9.77
N GLY A 183 11.39 2.01 8.84
CA GLY A 183 10.63 2.00 7.59
C GLY A 183 11.36 2.75 6.46
N PHE A 184 10.71 2.83 5.31
CA PHE A 184 11.22 3.43 4.08
C PHE A 184 10.57 4.80 3.82
N THR A 185 11.36 5.87 3.88
CA THR A 185 10.94 7.24 3.55
C THR A 185 11.91 7.89 2.59
N ALA A 186 11.59 9.10 2.13
CA ALA A 186 12.51 9.99 1.44
C ALA A 186 13.66 10.41 2.40
N TYR A 187 14.62 9.53 2.66
CA TYR A 187 15.61 9.65 3.74
C TYR A 187 16.36 11.00 3.73
N GLN A 188 16.61 11.56 2.54
CA GLN A 188 17.28 12.86 2.37
C GLN A 188 16.44 14.07 2.82
N LYS A 189 15.14 13.88 3.03
CA LYS A 189 14.18 14.92 3.42
C LYS A 189 13.59 14.66 4.80
N ARG A 190 13.29 13.41 5.12
CA ARG A 190 12.72 13.00 6.40
C ARG A 190 13.09 11.55 6.74
N VAL A 191 13.27 11.30 8.03
CA VAL A 191 13.47 9.96 8.59
C VAL A 191 12.42 9.75 9.68
N GLN A 192 11.74 8.61 9.66
CA GLN A 192 10.78 8.28 10.72
C GLN A 192 11.49 7.92 12.02
N TYR A 193 10.93 8.29 13.17
CA TYR A 193 11.27 7.70 14.46
C TYR A 193 10.05 7.02 15.07
N GLN A 194 10.30 6.07 15.97
CA GLN A 194 9.25 5.37 16.69
C GLN A 194 9.31 5.71 18.18
N THR A 195 8.15 5.68 18.83
CA THR A 195 8.00 5.89 20.27
C THR A 195 7.55 4.60 20.93
N TYR A 196 8.28 4.15 21.94
CA TYR A 196 7.97 2.92 22.67
C TYR A 196 7.73 3.18 24.15
N ASP A 197 6.73 2.51 24.72
CA ASP A 197 6.62 2.36 26.17
C ASP A 197 7.50 1.19 26.61
N VAL A 198 8.62 1.50 27.28
CA VAL A 198 9.57 0.49 27.78
C VAL A 198 9.56 0.38 29.29
N THR A 199 8.53 0.94 29.96
CA THR A 199 8.45 1.03 31.42
C THR A 199 8.60 -0.33 32.09
N SER A 200 7.93 -1.35 31.55
CA SER A 200 7.93 -2.71 32.10
C SER A 200 9.21 -3.51 31.84
N LEU A 201 10.11 -3.01 30.97
CA LEU A 201 11.36 -3.67 30.64
C LEU A 201 12.52 -3.25 31.55
N LEU A 202 12.34 -2.17 32.32
CA LEU A 202 13.36 -1.62 33.21
C LEU A 202 13.32 -2.29 34.59
N SER A 203 14.50 -2.40 35.20
CA SER A 203 14.68 -2.89 36.57
C SER A 203 15.32 -1.81 37.44
N LEU A 204 15.12 -1.85 38.76
CA LEU A 204 15.87 -0.98 39.67
C LEU A 204 17.37 -1.32 39.59
N GLY A 205 18.22 -0.30 39.53
CA GLY A 205 19.66 -0.46 39.45
C GLY A 205 20.16 -0.56 38.01
N LYS A 206 21.07 -1.51 37.76
CA LYS A 206 21.78 -1.60 36.47
C LYS A 206 20.86 -2.12 35.36
N ASN A 207 20.84 -1.42 34.23
CA ASN A 207 20.09 -1.77 33.04
C ASN A 207 20.99 -1.73 31.79
N CYS A 208 20.60 -2.44 30.74
CA CYS A 208 21.31 -2.48 29.47
C CYS A 208 20.35 -2.16 28.34
N TRP A 209 20.74 -1.21 27.49
CA TRP A 209 20.09 -0.89 26.23
C TRP A 209 21.00 -1.35 25.10
N SER A 210 20.49 -2.25 24.27
CA SER A 210 21.24 -2.90 23.19
C SER A 210 20.50 -2.77 21.86
N VAL A 211 21.24 -2.60 20.77
CA VAL A 211 20.71 -2.35 19.42
C VAL A 211 21.54 -3.10 18.39
N ALA A 212 20.90 -3.71 17.40
CA ALA A 212 21.56 -4.18 16.19
C ALA A 212 21.08 -3.34 15.01
N LEU A 213 21.99 -2.95 14.11
CA LEU A 213 21.66 -2.21 12.89
C LEU A 213 21.74 -3.11 11.65
N GLY A 214 20.85 -2.88 10.69
CA GLY A 214 20.84 -3.52 9.39
C GLY A 214 20.98 -2.51 8.25
N ASP A 215 21.42 -2.98 7.08
CA ASP A 215 21.66 -2.12 5.92
C ASP A 215 20.37 -1.51 5.37
N GLY A 216 19.29 -2.29 5.35
CA GLY A 216 17.95 -1.86 4.96
C GLY A 216 17.89 -1.27 3.55
N TRP A 217 16.91 -0.38 3.35
CA TRP A 217 16.81 0.42 2.14
C TRP A 217 17.92 1.47 2.01
N TRP A 218 18.49 1.92 3.14
CA TRP A 218 19.48 3.01 3.17
C TRP A 218 20.70 2.68 2.31
N ARG A 219 21.30 1.51 2.55
CA ARG A 219 22.51 1.07 1.84
C ARG A 219 22.46 -0.34 1.26
N GLY A 220 21.44 -1.12 1.59
CA GLY A 220 21.21 -2.43 0.97
C GLY A 220 20.75 -2.32 -0.48
N THR A 221 20.61 -3.48 -1.11
CA THR A 221 20.18 -3.60 -2.51
C THR A 221 18.68 -3.35 -2.65
N ILE A 222 18.31 -2.46 -3.56
CA ILE A 222 16.93 -2.19 -3.99
C ILE A 222 16.87 -2.02 -5.51
N GLY A 223 15.74 -2.37 -6.13
CA GLY A 223 15.51 -2.17 -7.56
C GLY A 223 16.39 -3.04 -8.48
N GLY A 224 16.88 -4.18 -7.99
CA GLY A 224 17.64 -5.14 -8.81
C GLY A 224 19.13 -4.83 -8.98
N GLN A 225 19.57 -3.58 -8.83
CA GLN A 225 20.92 -3.19 -9.29
C GLN A 225 21.71 -2.22 -8.40
N SER A 226 21.06 -1.43 -7.52
CA SER A 226 21.74 -0.39 -6.75
C SER A 226 21.82 -0.75 -5.26
N ASN A 227 23.04 -0.67 -4.72
CA ASN A 227 23.33 -0.54 -3.29
C ASN A 227 23.70 0.91 -2.98
N ASN A 228 23.75 1.26 -1.68
CA ASN A 228 24.13 2.60 -1.23
C ASN A 228 23.26 3.73 -1.82
N THR A 229 21.99 3.44 -2.14
CA THR A 229 21.07 4.37 -2.84
C THR A 229 20.91 5.69 -2.10
N PHE A 230 20.77 5.64 -0.78
CA PHE A 230 20.54 6.82 0.06
C PHE A 230 21.76 7.22 0.88
N GLY A 231 22.63 6.27 1.22
CA GLY A 231 23.94 6.53 1.80
C GLY A 231 24.71 5.24 2.07
N TYR A 232 25.86 5.36 2.74
CA TYR A 232 26.79 4.23 2.95
C TYR A 232 27.21 4.03 4.42
N GLU A 233 27.01 5.04 5.29
CA GLU A 233 27.25 4.93 6.73
C GLU A 233 25.95 4.65 7.48
N LEU A 234 25.95 3.64 8.34
CA LEU A 234 24.85 3.44 9.29
C LEU A 234 24.98 4.43 10.45
N SER A 235 23.84 4.94 10.91
CA SER A 235 23.80 5.80 12.07
C SER A 235 22.56 5.50 12.91
N TYR A 236 22.66 5.74 14.20
CA TYR A 236 21.59 5.50 15.17
C TYR A 236 21.39 6.70 16.07
N ILE A 237 20.15 7.00 16.40
CA ILE A 237 19.80 8.02 17.39
C ILE A 237 18.72 7.48 18.32
N GLY A 238 18.86 7.77 19.61
CA GLY A 238 17.91 7.32 20.60
C GLY A 238 17.91 8.18 21.86
N GLN A 239 16.71 8.38 22.41
CA GLN A 239 16.46 9.13 23.63
C GLN A 239 15.50 8.34 24.51
N LEU A 240 16.00 7.82 25.63
CA LEU A 240 15.22 7.14 26.66
C LEU A 240 14.92 8.12 27.80
N GLU A 241 13.66 8.50 27.95
CA GLU A 241 13.19 9.37 29.01
C GLU A 241 12.53 8.55 30.13
N LEU A 242 13.00 8.76 31.36
CA LEU A 242 12.52 8.11 32.57
C LEU A 242 11.80 9.14 33.44
N GLU A 243 10.64 8.77 33.97
CA GLU A 243 9.94 9.49 35.02
C GLU A 243 9.82 8.59 36.24
N TYR A 244 10.32 9.10 37.37
CA TYR A 244 10.34 8.39 38.64
C TYR A 244 9.10 8.71 39.47
N LYS A 245 8.83 7.86 40.47
CA LYS A 245 7.69 8.00 41.38
C LYS A 245 7.68 9.32 42.17
N ASP A 246 8.85 9.91 42.42
CA ASP A 246 9.00 11.21 43.09
C ASP A 246 8.74 12.41 42.17
N GLY A 247 8.47 12.17 40.87
CA GLY A 247 8.24 13.18 39.84
C GLY A 247 9.51 13.70 39.16
N SER A 248 10.69 13.23 39.58
CA SER A 248 11.95 13.56 38.89
C SER A 248 12.04 12.85 37.54
N LYS A 249 12.82 13.43 36.62
CA LYS A 249 13.03 12.90 35.27
C LYS A 249 14.51 12.75 34.96
N GLU A 250 14.83 11.73 34.18
CA GLU A 250 16.17 11.45 33.68
C GLU A 250 16.11 11.09 32.21
N VAL A 251 17.12 11.51 31.44
CA VAL A 251 17.20 11.20 30.02
C VAL A 251 18.52 10.50 29.75
N ILE A 252 18.44 9.30 29.19
CA ILE A 252 19.58 8.51 28.72
C ILE A 252 19.61 8.63 27.19
N ILE A 253 20.72 9.11 26.64
CA ILE A 253 20.85 9.41 25.21
C ILE A 253 21.89 8.52 24.53
N THR A 254 21.81 8.48 23.20
CA THR A 254 22.91 8.06 22.33
C THR A 254 24.02 9.09 22.32
N ASP A 255 25.20 8.65 22.76
CA ASP A 255 26.43 9.42 22.92
C ASP A 255 27.65 8.47 22.87
N THR A 256 28.83 8.95 23.25
CA THR A 256 30.06 8.16 23.25
C THR A 256 30.12 7.08 24.32
N ASP A 257 29.17 7.01 25.26
CA ASP A 257 29.13 5.91 26.25
C ASP A 257 28.58 4.62 25.62
N PHE A 258 27.93 4.71 24.46
CA PHE A 258 27.64 3.52 23.67
C PHE A 258 28.94 2.91 23.16
N VAL A 259 29.05 1.60 23.34
CA VAL A 259 30.11 0.79 22.74
C VAL A 259 29.52 -0.04 21.60
N ALA A 260 30.33 -0.24 20.56
CA ALA A 260 29.96 -0.93 19.34
C ALA A 260 30.95 -2.06 19.00
N SER A 261 30.43 -3.11 18.38
CA SER A 261 31.19 -4.21 17.78
C SER A 261 30.34 -4.87 16.70
N THR A 262 30.72 -6.06 16.27
CA THR A 262 29.96 -6.91 15.34
C THR A 262 29.77 -8.29 15.96
N GLY A 263 28.91 -9.12 15.37
CA GLY A 263 28.66 -10.47 15.87
C GLY A 263 28.36 -11.48 14.77
N GLY A 264 27.38 -12.35 15.01
CA GLY A 264 27.12 -13.48 14.13
C GLY A 264 26.60 -13.08 12.75
N LEU A 265 25.88 -11.96 12.61
CA LEU A 265 25.35 -11.50 11.33
C LEU A 265 26.45 -10.83 10.50
N LEU A 266 27.09 -11.60 9.61
CA LEU A 266 28.24 -11.20 8.80
C LEU A 266 27.87 -10.37 7.56
N SER A 267 26.66 -10.54 7.07
CA SER A 267 26.06 -9.71 6.03
C SER A 267 24.54 -9.83 6.12
N SER A 268 23.82 -8.76 5.78
CA SER A 268 22.37 -8.76 5.69
C SER A 268 21.91 -7.77 4.63
N ASP A 269 21.13 -8.25 3.68
CA ASP A 269 20.62 -7.45 2.57
C ASP A 269 19.20 -7.89 2.28
N MET A 270 18.30 -6.93 2.08
CA MET A 270 16.89 -7.24 1.93
C MET A 270 16.67 -8.21 0.76
N MET A 271 17.35 -8.04 -0.37
CA MET A 271 17.17 -8.87 -1.56
C MET A 271 18.05 -10.12 -1.57
N PHE A 272 19.34 -9.96 -1.26
CA PHE A 272 20.30 -11.05 -1.33
C PHE A 272 20.20 -12.00 -0.14
N GLY A 273 19.95 -11.45 1.04
CA GLY A 273 19.72 -12.18 2.28
C GLY A 273 20.90 -12.20 3.24
N ASP A 274 20.90 -13.18 4.14
CA ASP A 274 21.75 -13.20 5.32
C ASP A 274 22.91 -14.20 5.20
N CYS A 275 24.07 -13.81 5.73
CA CYS A 275 25.13 -14.75 6.12
C CYS A 275 25.35 -14.62 7.62
N TYR A 276 25.10 -15.69 8.37
CA TYR A 276 25.18 -15.73 9.81
C TYR A 276 26.14 -16.81 10.29
N ASP A 277 27.09 -16.43 11.12
CA ASP A 277 28.08 -17.31 11.75
C ASP A 277 27.86 -17.36 13.26
N ALA A 278 27.20 -18.42 13.72
CA ALA A 278 26.84 -18.58 15.13
C ALA A 278 28.05 -18.74 16.05
N THR A 279 29.26 -18.95 15.51
CA THR A 279 30.50 -19.03 16.29
C THR A 279 31.01 -17.64 16.71
N LYS A 280 30.54 -16.59 16.02
CA LYS A 280 30.93 -15.19 16.25
C LYS A 280 29.91 -14.40 17.06
N GLU A 281 28.75 -14.97 17.37
CA GLU A 281 27.74 -14.30 18.18
C GLU A 281 28.23 -14.13 19.63
N PRO A 282 28.37 -12.89 20.15
CA PRO A 282 28.82 -12.69 21.51
C PRO A 282 27.74 -13.15 22.51
N LEU A 283 28.07 -14.06 23.43
CA LEU A 283 27.07 -14.56 24.37
C LEU A 283 26.65 -13.47 25.37
N MET A 284 25.35 -13.33 25.64
CA MET A 284 24.77 -12.38 26.63
C MET A 284 25.01 -10.89 26.36
N TRP A 285 25.42 -10.47 25.15
CA TRP A 285 25.76 -9.05 24.89
C TRP A 285 24.61 -8.05 25.12
N LYS A 286 23.37 -8.56 25.07
CA LYS A 286 22.12 -7.82 25.24
C LYS A 286 21.77 -7.56 26.72
N GLU A 287 22.50 -8.16 27.63
CA GLU A 287 22.24 -8.14 29.08
C GLU A 287 23.27 -7.29 29.83
N CYS A 288 22.94 -6.97 31.08
CA CYS A 288 23.87 -6.31 31.99
C CYS A 288 25.00 -7.24 32.42
N GLY A 289 26.20 -6.67 32.63
CA GLY A 289 27.36 -7.41 33.12
C GLY A 289 28.16 -8.13 32.03
N PHE A 290 27.78 -7.97 30.75
CA PHE A 290 28.60 -8.40 29.63
C PHE A 290 29.93 -7.64 29.60
N ASP A 291 31.03 -8.36 29.42
CA ASP A 291 32.36 -7.77 29.26
C ASP A 291 32.54 -7.19 27.85
N SER A 292 32.29 -5.89 27.72
CA SER A 292 32.49 -5.13 26.48
C SER A 292 33.85 -4.43 26.40
N SER A 293 34.87 -4.87 27.17
CA SER A 293 36.19 -4.23 27.16
C SER A 293 36.90 -4.23 25.80
N ASN A 294 36.59 -5.20 24.94
CA ASN A 294 37.11 -5.31 23.57
C ASN A 294 36.24 -4.57 22.53
N TRP A 295 35.13 -3.96 22.94
CA TRP A 295 34.28 -3.15 22.06
C TRP A 295 34.80 -1.72 22.05
N HIS A 296 34.60 -1.01 20.94
CA HIS A 296 35.03 0.39 20.84
C HIS A 296 33.87 1.33 21.12
N HIS A 297 34.16 2.55 21.58
CA HIS A 297 33.15 3.59 21.71
C HIS A 297 32.63 4.02 20.33
N ALA A 298 31.31 4.17 20.22
CA ALA A 298 30.68 4.80 19.06
C ALA A 298 31.10 6.28 18.99
N THR A 299 31.14 6.84 17.78
CA THR A 299 31.50 8.25 17.58
C THR A 299 30.24 9.08 17.36
N ILE A 300 30.23 10.33 17.82
CA ILE A 300 29.15 11.27 17.52
C ILE A 300 29.33 11.80 16.10
N ALA A 301 28.27 11.76 15.30
CA ALA A 301 28.24 12.32 13.96
C ALA A 301 28.66 13.80 13.98
N GLN A 302 29.55 14.17 13.06
CA GLN A 302 30.00 15.55 12.86
C GLN A 302 29.41 16.17 11.58
N ASP A 303 28.72 15.36 10.77
CA ASP A 303 28.09 15.82 9.54
C ASP A 303 26.86 16.67 9.83
N ASP A 304 26.85 17.88 9.27
CA ASP A 304 25.83 18.90 9.51
C ASP A 304 24.45 18.49 8.97
N ALA A 305 24.41 17.74 7.86
CA ALA A 305 23.16 17.28 7.27
C ALA A 305 22.53 16.18 8.14
N LEU A 306 23.33 15.23 8.62
CA LEU A 306 22.89 14.20 9.56
C LEU A 306 22.42 14.81 10.89
N ILE A 307 23.16 15.77 11.46
CA ILE A 307 22.77 16.46 12.71
C ILE A 307 21.43 17.18 12.55
N LYS A 308 21.19 17.79 11.38
CA LYS A 308 19.97 18.56 11.08
C LYS A 308 18.87 17.69 10.44
N GLN A 309 19.06 16.38 10.37
CA GLN A 309 18.10 15.46 9.76
C GLN A 309 16.70 15.65 10.38
N LYS A 310 15.70 15.85 9.52
CA LYS A 310 14.31 16.00 9.95
C LYS A 310 13.79 14.65 10.43
N LEU A 311 13.71 14.49 11.75
CA LEU A 311 13.05 13.36 12.39
C LEU A 311 11.56 13.64 12.52
N VAL A 312 10.74 12.74 11.97
CA VAL A 312 9.27 12.81 12.07
C VAL A 312 8.77 11.54 12.73
N PRO A 313 7.73 11.56 13.58
CA PRO A 313 7.21 10.30 14.09
C PRO A 313 6.56 9.48 12.97
N SER A 314 6.53 8.16 13.17
CA SER A 314 5.82 7.26 12.26
C SER A 314 4.31 7.48 12.35
N ARG A 315 3.68 7.69 11.18
CA ARG A 315 2.23 7.94 11.05
C ARG A 315 1.44 6.75 10.49
N SER A 316 2.09 5.58 10.40
CA SER A 316 1.49 4.38 9.82
C SER A 316 1.36 3.25 10.83
N VAL A 317 0.66 2.19 10.42
CA VAL A 317 0.68 0.93 11.16
C VAL A 317 2.08 0.29 11.06
N PRO A 318 2.57 -0.37 12.13
CA PRO A 318 3.89 -0.99 12.12
C PRO A 318 3.92 -2.23 11.21
N VAL A 319 5.10 -2.55 10.68
CA VAL A 319 5.36 -3.85 10.03
C VAL A 319 5.54 -4.92 11.11
N ARG A 320 4.94 -6.10 10.96
CA ARG A 320 5.01 -7.18 11.96
C ARG A 320 5.09 -8.57 11.32
N GLU A 321 5.57 -9.54 12.10
CA GLU A 321 5.37 -10.97 11.81
C GLU A 321 3.88 -11.32 12.00
N MET A 322 3.26 -11.90 10.97
CA MET A 322 1.82 -12.15 10.90
C MET A 322 1.55 -13.67 10.86
N GLU A 323 1.09 -14.22 9.74
CA GLU A 323 0.79 -15.64 9.59
C GLU A 323 2.06 -16.50 9.49
N ARG A 324 1.92 -17.76 9.89
CA ARG A 324 2.99 -18.76 9.94
C ARG A 324 2.58 -20.01 9.18
N PHE A 325 3.49 -20.52 8.36
CA PHE A 325 3.28 -21.68 7.50
C PHE A 325 4.34 -22.76 7.76
N TYR A 326 3.94 -24.02 7.67
CA TYR A 326 4.81 -25.18 7.81
C TYR A 326 4.86 -25.93 6.48
N PRO A 327 6.04 -26.47 6.09
CA PRO A 327 6.22 -26.98 4.77
C PRO A 327 5.78 -28.44 4.62
N LEU A 328 5.32 -28.77 3.42
CA LEU A 328 5.45 -30.13 2.91
C LEU A 328 6.91 -30.34 2.45
N ILE A 329 7.51 -31.45 2.88
CA ILE A 329 8.87 -31.82 2.46
C ILE A 329 8.80 -32.56 1.13
N LEU A 330 9.40 -31.98 0.10
CA LEU A 330 9.48 -32.53 -1.25
C LEU A 330 10.90 -33.02 -1.54
N HIS A 331 11.00 -34.18 -2.18
CA HIS A 331 12.23 -34.64 -2.82
C HIS A 331 12.04 -34.54 -4.32
N THR A 332 12.77 -33.64 -4.96
CA THR A 332 12.62 -33.33 -6.39
C THR A 332 13.32 -34.37 -7.27
N PRO A 333 12.97 -34.48 -8.55
CA PRO A 333 13.59 -35.47 -9.45
C PRO A 333 15.12 -35.37 -9.60
N ASP A 334 15.70 -34.19 -9.38
CA ASP A 334 17.16 -33.98 -9.35
C ASP A 334 17.83 -34.42 -8.02
N GLY A 335 17.05 -34.91 -7.05
CA GLY A 335 17.51 -35.36 -5.73
C GLY A 335 17.60 -34.26 -4.68
N SER A 336 17.19 -33.02 -4.98
CA SER A 336 17.16 -31.93 -4.01
C SER A 336 16.02 -32.07 -3.00
N THR A 337 16.19 -31.46 -1.82
CA THR A 337 15.13 -31.33 -0.83
C THR A 337 14.55 -29.92 -0.88
N VAL A 338 13.23 -29.83 -1.09
CA VAL A 338 12.49 -28.57 -1.20
C VAL A 338 11.38 -28.53 -0.16
N LEU A 339 11.26 -27.40 0.52
CA LEU A 339 10.18 -27.10 1.46
C LEU A 339 9.09 -26.33 0.69
N ASP A 340 7.91 -26.91 0.51
CA ASP A 340 6.74 -26.20 -0.07
C ASP A 340 5.82 -25.73 1.05
N PHE A 341 5.73 -24.42 1.25
CA PHE A 341 4.88 -23.81 2.28
C PHE A 341 3.40 -23.66 1.86
N GLY A 342 3.05 -24.03 0.63
CA GLY A 342 1.68 -24.01 0.11
C GLY A 342 1.11 -22.63 -0.22
N GLN A 343 1.81 -21.55 0.15
CA GLN A 343 1.43 -20.16 -0.11
C GLN A 343 2.68 -19.36 -0.50
N ASN A 344 2.58 -18.58 -1.57
CA ASN A 344 3.58 -17.56 -1.91
C ASN A 344 3.39 -16.33 -1.01
N ILE A 345 4.40 -15.98 -0.22
CA ILE A 345 4.37 -14.88 0.77
C ILE A 345 5.56 -13.95 0.57
N ALA A 346 5.50 -12.76 1.17
CA ALA A 346 6.68 -12.00 1.52
C ALA A 346 7.01 -12.23 3.00
N GLY A 347 8.26 -12.60 3.30
CA GLY A 347 8.63 -13.00 4.65
C GLY A 347 9.99 -13.66 4.73
N TYR A 348 10.17 -14.54 5.70
CA TYR A 348 11.38 -15.33 5.86
C TYR A 348 11.10 -16.65 6.57
N VAL A 349 12.08 -17.56 6.57
CA VAL A 349 12.00 -18.81 7.31
C VAL A 349 12.73 -18.67 8.65
N SER A 350 12.02 -18.94 9.75
CA SER A 350 12.65 -19.31 11.01
C SER A 350 12.98 -20.80 10.98
N MET A 351 14.21 -21.15 11.35
CA MET A 351 14.68 -22.52 11.36
C MET A 351 15.25 -22.95 12.70
N LYS A 352 15.08 -24.24 12.97
CA LYS A 352 15.63 -24.97 14.12
C LYS A 352 16.47 -26.13 13.60
N LEU A 353 17.70 -26.23 14.06
CA LEU A 353 18.66 -27.24 13.64
C LEU A 353 19.07 -28.10 14.83
N HIS A 354 19.19 -29.40 14.58
CA HIS A 354 19.57 -30.42 15.57
C HIS A 354 20.91 -31.05 15.24
N ASN A 355 21.56 -31.64 16.27
CA ASN A 355 22.83 -32.35 16.16
C ASN A 355 23.92 -31.53 15.43
N CYS A 356 23.97 -30.23 15.73
CA CYS A 356 24.75 -29.30 14.95
C CYS A 356 26.25 -29.59 15.05
N VAL A 357 26.93 -29.56 13.91
CA VAL A 357 28.39 -29.68 13.83
C VAL A 357 28.98 -28.29 13.62
N ALA A 358 29.88 -27.88 14.51
CA ALA A 358 30.53 -26.57 14.41
C ALA A 358 31.19 -26.37 13.01
N GLY A 359 30.93 -25.22 12.38
CA GLY A 359 31.43 -24.87 11.06
C GLY A 359 30.68 -25.47 9.88
N GLN A 360 29.75 -26.41 10.09
CA GLN A 360 28.88 -26.88 9.02
C GLN A 360 27.93 -25.76 8.61
N LYS A 361 27.77 -25.60 7.28
CA LYS A 361 26.92 -24.56 6.68
C LYS A 361 25.60 -25.16 6.20
N VAL A 362 24.50 -24.57 6.65
CA VAL A 362 23.15 -24.81 6.14
C VAL A 362 22.75 -23.62 5.26
N THR A 363 22.14 -23.90 4.10
CA THR A 363 21.69 -22.86 3.17
C THR A 363 20.23 -23.05 2.79
N LEU A 364 19.45 -21.98 2.91
CA LEU A 364 18.08 -21.87 2.42
C LEU A 364 18.07 -20.94 1.20
N ILE A 365 17.54 -21.41 0.07
CA ILE A 365 17.36 -20.59 -1.13
C ILE A 365 15.87 -20.49 -1.42
N HIS A 366 15.32 -19.28 -1.45
CA HIS A 366 13.89 -19.00 -1.52
C HIS A 366 13.45 -18.73 -2.96
N GLY A 367 12.31 -19.25 -3.39
CA GLY A 367 11.79 -19.08 -4.75
C GLY A 367 10.27 -19.22 -4.86
N GLU A 368 9.70 -18.71 -5.95
CA GLU A 368 8.24 -18.68 -6.16
C GLU A 368 7.71 -19.91 -6.91
N ALA A 369 8.57 -20.65 -7.61
CA ALA A 369 8.16 -21.67 -8.57
C ALA A 369 8.99 -22.96 -8.51
N LEU A 370 8.40 -24.00 -9.08
CA LEU A 370 9.09 -25.20 -9.57
C LEU A 370 9.12 -25.15 -11.10
N ASP A 371 10.11 -25.77 -11.72
CA ASP A 371 10.18 -25.92 -13.18
C ASP A 371 9.23 -27.00 -13.70
N GLU A 372 9.16 -27.17 -15.02
CA GLU A 372 8.30 -28.17 -15.68
C GLU A 372 8.60 -29.62 -15.26
N SER A 373 9.80 -29.88 -14.72
CA SER A 373 10.19 -31.19 -14.20
C SER A 373 9.90 -31.33 -12.69
N GLY A 374 9.36 -30.30 -12.04
CA GLY A 374 9.10 -30.26 -10.61
C GLY A 374 10.34 -29.99 -9.75
N ASN A 375 11.44 -29.47 -10.34
CA ASN A 375 12.63 -29.07 -9.58
C ASN A 375 12.55 -27.60 -9.15
N PHE A 376 13.24 -27.24 -8.07
CA PHE A 376 13.32 -25.85 -7.62
C PHE A 376 13.93 -24.94 -8.70
N THR A 377 13.34 -23.76 -8.89
CA THR A 377 13.85 -22.77 -9.84
C THR A 377 13.64 -21.34 -9.36
N GLN A 378 14.54 -20.45 -9.78
CA GLN A 378 14.41 -19.00 -9.67
C GLN A 378 14.39 -18.34 -11.07
N LYS A 379 14.25 -19.14 -12.14
CA LYS A 379 14.34 -18.65 -13.53
C LYS A 379 13.39 -17.50 -13.83
N ASN A 380 12.23 -17.46 -13.18
CA ASN A 380 11.20 -16.45 -13.42
C ASN A 380 11.71 -15.03 -13.24
N TYR A 381 12.53 -14.77 -12.23
CA TYR A 381 13.15 -13.46 -12.02
C TYR A 381 14.66 -13.45 -12.23
N ALA A 382 15.34 -14.59 -12.34
CA ALA A 382 16.78 -14.65 -12.61
C ALA A 382 17.14 -14.42 -14.10
N GLN A 383 16.16 -14.52 -15.01
CA GLN A 383 16.36 -14.29 -16.45
C GLN A 383 16.03 -12.87 -16.92
N THR A 384 15.49 -12.00 -16.06
CA THR A 384 15.27 -10.61 -16.47
C THR A 384 16.62 -9.93 -16.68
N GLU A 385 16.78 -9.14 -17.75
CA GLU A 385 18.03 -8.39 -17.99
C GLU A 385 18.36 -7.39 -16.86
N ILE A 386 17.40 -7.16 -15.96
CA ILE A 386 17.52 -6.34 -14.76
C ILE A 386 18.22 -7.13 -13.62
N ALA A 387 18.14 -8.46 -13.61
CA ALA A 387 18.70 -9.32 -12.58
C ALA A 387 20.21 -9.48 -12.71
N ASN A 388 20.95 -9.07 -11.68
CA ASN A 388 22.36 -9.41 -11.49
C ASN A 388 22.50 -10.70 -10.63
N SER A 389 23.74 -11.14 -10.39
CA SER A 389 24.06 -12.28 -9.51
C SER A 389 23.68 -12.10 -8.03
N ARG A 390 23.08 -10.96 -7.64
CA ARG A 390 22.67 -10.60 -6.26
C ARG A 390 21.16 -10.72 -6.00
N THR A 391 20.37 -11.29 -6.90
CA THR A 391 18.94 -11.57 -6.68
C THR A 391 18.65 -12.93 -6.03
N THR A 392 19.69 -13.70 -5.68
CA THR A 392 19.57 -15.02 -5.06
C THR A 392 19.17 -14.89 -3.59
N GLN A 393 17.86 -14.78 -3.35
CA GLN A 393 17.21 -14.72 -2.03
C GLN A 393 17.64 -15.89 -1.11
N ARG A 394 18.65 -15.70 -0.25
CA ARG A 394 19.25 -16.82 0.51
C ARG A 394 19.59 -16.52 1.96
N ILE A 395 19.59 -17.57 2.77
CA ILE A 395 20.12 -17.57 4.13
C ILE A 395 21.27 -18.57 4.17
N GLU A 396 22.45 -18.13 4.58
CA GLU A 396 23.60 -18.98 4.91
C GLU A 396 23.85 -18.97 6.42
N TYR A 397 23.75 -20.12 7.08
CA TYR A 397 23.94 -20.25 8.52
C TYR A 397 25.09 -21.21 8.81
N ILE A 398 26.09 -20.74 9.55
CA ILE A 398 27.26 -21.51 9.99
C ILE A 398 27.06 -21.86 11.47
N MET A 399 26.96 -23.15 11.75
CA MET A 399 26.63 -23.68 13.07
C MET A 399 27.80 -23.54 14.06
N ASN A 400 27.49 -23.38 15.35
CA ASN A 400 28.50 -23.34 16.44
C ASN A 400 28.70 -24.66 17.18
N GLY A 401 27.91 -25.69 16.86
CA GLY A 401 28.08 -27.04 17.38
C GLY A 401 27.27 -27.34 18.64
N LYS A 402 26.22 -26.56 18.93
CA LYS A 402 25.28 -26.88 20.02
C LYS A 402 24.38 -28.05 19.63
N SER A 403 23.80 -28.74 20.61
CA SER A 403 22.84 -29.82 20.33
C SER A 403 21.61 -29.34 19.54
N GLU A 404 21.22 -28.09 19.77
CA GLU A 404 20.12 -27.40 19.10
C GLU A 404 20.54 -25.94 18.83
N GLU A 405 20.32 -25.48 17.60
CA GLU A 405 20.55 -24.10 17.19
C GLU A 405 19.29 -23.53 16.51
N LYS A 406 19.06 -22.21 16.64
CA LYS A 406 17.91 -21.52 16.06
C LYS A 406 18.35 -20.27 15.34
N TYR A 407 17.70 -20.00 14.22
CA TYR A 407 17.93 -18.79 13.45
C TYR A 407 16.64 -18.23 12.88
N CYS A 408 16.52 -16.91 12.91
CA CYS A 408 15.47 -16.16 12.27
C CYS A 408 16.11 -14.86 11.75
N PRO A 409 15.95 -14.53 10.46
CA PRO A 409 16.43 -13.26 9.91
C PRO A 409 15.92 -12.05 10.70
N MET A 410 16.76 -11.01 10.80
CA MET A 410 16.39 -9.74 11.44
C MET A 410 16.04 -8.66 10.42
N PHE A 411 16.78 -8.59 9.31
CA PHE A 411 16.69 -7.46 8.37
C PHE A 411 16.49 -7.89 6.91
N SER A 412 16.45 -9.19 6.63
CA SER A 412 16.19 -9.74 5.30
C SER A 412 14.74 -10.17 5.16
N ILE A 413 14.19 -10.05 3.95
CA ILE A 413 12.83 -10.47 3.59
C ILE A 413 12.83 -10.99 2.17
N PHE A 414 12.01 -11.99 1.86
CA PHE A 414 12.00 -12.67 0.57
C PHE A 414 10.57 -12.92 0.10
N GLY A 415 10.35 -12.91 -1.22
CA GLY A 415 9.13 -13.42 -1.85
C GLY A 415 9.29 -14.89 -2.23
N PHE A 416 8.51 -15.79 -1.65
CA PHE A 416 8.64 -17.23 -1.90
C PHE A 416 7.43 -18.07 -1.48
N ARG A 417 7.33 -19.23 -2.13
CA ARG A 417 6.54 -20.39 -1.68
C ARG A 417 7.43 -21.59 -1.38
N TYR A 418 8.51 -21.75 -2.14
CA TYR A 418 9.40 -22.89 -2.09
C TYR A 418 10.76 -22.50 -1.52
N VAL A 419 11.37 -23.39 -0.73
CA VAL A 419 12.73 -23.20 -0.22
C VAL A 419 13.57 -24.44 -0.49
N LEU A 420 14.66 -24.27 -1.24
CA LEU A 420 15.67 -25.31 -1.45
C LEU A 420 16.61 -25.35 -0.24
N LEU A 421 16.62 -26.50 0.45
CA LEU A 421 17.46 -26.74 1.63
C LEU A 421 18.74 -27.47 1.23
N LYS A 422 19.89 -26.90 1.59
CA LYS A 422 21.23 -27.48 1.34
C LYS A 422 22.06 -27.56 2.61
N GLY A 423 22.93 -28.56 2.69
CA GLY A 423 23.93 -28.67 3.75
C GLY A 423 23.39 -29.12 5.11
N TYR A 424 22.13 -29.58 5.18
CA TYR A 424 21.54 -30.18 6.38
C TYR A 424 21.29 -31.68 6.15
N ASN A 425 21.93 -32.52 6.96
CA ASN A 425 21.98 -33.98 6.77
C ASN A 425 21.13 -34.76 7.78
N GLU A 426 20.53 -34.07 8.73
CA GLU A 426 19.68 -34.68 9.76
C GLU A 426 18.25 -34.88 9.23
N PRO A 427 17.44 -35.75 9.85
CA PRO A 427 16.02 -35.85 9.56
C PRO A 427 15.32 -34.49 9.66
N ILE A 428 14.53 -34.14 8.66
CA ILE A 428 13.82 -32.86 8.59
C ILE A 428 12.42 -33.04 9.17
N ALA A 429 12.11 -32.31 10.24
CA ALA A 429 10.75 -32.20 10.76
C ALA A 429 10.11 -30.88 10.24
N PRO A 430 8.87 -30.90 9.71
CA PRO A 430 8.21 -29.68 9.24
C PRO A 430 8.14 -28.56 10.29
N GLU A 431 7.96 -28.89 11.56
CA GLU A 431 7.91 -27.93 12.67
C GLU A 431 9.24 -27.19 12.92
N ASP A 432 10.36 -27.70 12.40
CA ASP A 432 11.67 -27.08 12.52
C ASP A 432 11.86 -25.93 11.52
N PHE A 433 11.00 -25.82 10.50
CA PHE A 433 11.08 -24.79 9.47
C PHE A 433 9.73 -24.10 9.35
N GLN A 434 9.70 -22.81 9.65
CA GLN A 434 8.47 -22.03 9.63
C GLN A 434 8.64 -20.80 8.74
N ALA A 435 7.86 -20.72 7.67
CA ALA A 435 7.76 -19.48 6.90
C ALA A 435 6.85 -18.51 7.64
N ILE A 436 7.28 -17.26 7.78
CA ILE A 436 6.60 -16.21 8.54
C ILE A 436 6.33 -15.07 7.58
N ALA A 437 5.05 -14.77 7.34
CA ALA A 437 4.65 -13.62 6.54
C ALA A 437 4.91 -12.32 7.31
N VAL A 438 5.44 -11.31 6.63
CA VAL A 438 5.78 -10.01 7.24
C VAL A 438 5.28 -8.87 6.38
N TYR A 439 4.41 -8.03 6.95
CA TYR A 439 3.81 -6.90 6.25
C TYR A 439 3.25 -5.86 7.25
N SER A 440 2.82 -4.70 6.75
CA SER A 440 2.20 -3.64 7.54
C SER A 440 0.91 -4.15 8.19
N CYS A 441 0.81 -4.04 9.52
CA CYS A 441 -0.26 -4.58 10.36
C CYS A 441 -1.58 -3.80 10.22
N MET A 442 -2.12 -3.75 9.00
CA MET A 442 -3.40 -3.14 8.66
C MET A 442 -4.55 -4.06 9.12
N GLU A 443 -5.67 -3.46 9.51
CA GLU A 443 -6.88 -4.17 9.87
C GLU A 443 -7.55 -4.73 8.61
N GLU A 444 -7.95 -6.00 8.60
CA GLU A 444 -8.76 -6.54 7.49
C GLU A 444 -10.19 -6.01 7.61
N THR A 445 -10.64 -5.28 6.58
CA THR A 445 -11.91 -4.53 6.59
C THR A 445 -12.95 -5.09 5.64
N GLY A 446 -12.62 -6.08 4.79
CA GLY A 446 -13.64 -6.63 3.93
C GLY A 446 -13.39 -8.05 3.44
N THR A 447 -14.50 -8.72 3.15
CA THR A 447 -14.54 -10.09 2.67
C THR A 447 -15.44 -10.16 1.43
N PHE A 448 -15.12 -11.07 0.53
CA PHE A 448 -15.97 -11.38 -0.62
C PHE A 448 -16.04 -12.90 -0.81
N THR A 449 -17.23 -13.41 -1.09
CA THR A 449 -17.45 -14.81 -1.46
C THR A 449 -18.50 -14.92 -2.55
N CYS A 450 -18.39 -15.96 -3.37
CA CYS A 450 -19.41 -16.32 -4.35
C CYS A 450 -19.46 -17.83 -4.61
N SER A 451 -20.43 -18.26 -5.40
CA SER A 451 -20.58 -19.66 -5.82
C SER A 451 -19.44 -20.23 -6.68
N ASN A 452 -18.60 -19.39 -7.29
CA ASN A 452 -17.47 -19.85 -8.10
C ASN A 452 -16.18 -19.90 -7.27
N ARG A 453 -15.71 -21.12 -6.99
CA ARG A 453 -14.49 -21.38 -6.20
C ARG A 453 -13.23 -20.73 -6.77
N LEU A 454 -13.10 -20.61 -8.10
CA LEU A 454 -11.91 -20.00 -8.71
C LEU A 454 -11.90 -18.49 -8.51
N ILE A 455 -13.07 -17.84 -8.50
CA ILE A 455 -13.16 -16.41 -8.16
C ILE A 455 -12.85 -16.20 -6.68
N ASN A 456 -13.32 -17.08 -5.79
CA ASN A 456 -12.94 -17.00 -4.37
C ASN A 456 -11.43 -17.17 -4.18
N GLN A 457 -10.80 -18.06 -4.95
CA GLN A 457 -9.35 -18.21 -4.94
C GLN A 457 -8.63 -16.98 -5.55
N LEU A 458 -9.19 -16.34 -6.58
CA LEU A 458 -8.67 -15.07 -7.11
C LEU A 458 -8.67 -13.95 -6.05
N VAL A 459 -9.73 -13.87 -5.24
CA VAL A 459 -9.82 -12.94 -4.10
C VAL A 459 -8.75 -13.25 -3.06
N HIS A 460 -8.61 -14.52 -2.67
CA HIS A 460 -7.53 -14.98 -1.76
C HIS A 460 -6.15 -14.60 -2.30
N ASN A 461 -5.88 -14.87 -3.58
CA ASN A 461 -4.62 -14.55 -4.22
C ASN A 461 -4.35 -13.04 -4.22
N SER A 462 -5.39 -12.23 -4.45
CA SER A 462 -5.29 -10.77 -4.43
C SER A 462 -4.95 -10.24 -3.04
N ILE A 463 -5.57 -10.78 -1.98
CA ILE A 463 -5.25 -10.44 -0.59
C ILE A 463 -3.80 -10.79 -0.26
N TRP A 464 -3.33 -11.97 -0.67
CA TRP A 464 -1.94 -12.38 -0.45
C TRP A 464 -0.93 -11.56 -1.24
N SER A 465 -1.29 -11.12 -2.44
CA SER A 465 -0.47 -10.18 -3.19
C SER A 465 -0.40 -8.80 -2.53
N GLN A 466 -1.49 -8.31 -1.94
CA GLN A 466 -1.46 -7.09 -1.13
C GLN A 466 -0.59 -7.25 0.12
N LYS A 467 -0.82 -8.32 0.90
CA LYS A 467 -0.01 -8.65 2.08
C LYS A 467 1.48 -8.70 1.73
N GLY A 468 1.84 -9.42 0.67
CA GLY A 468 3.22 -9.57 0.24
C GLY A 468 3.92 -8.26 -0.16
N ASN A 469 3.17 -7.22 -0.52
CA ASN A 469 3.72 -6.02 -1.13
C ASN A 469 3.47 -4.73 -0.32
N PHE A 470 2.78 -4.82 0.81
CA PHE A 470 2.48 -3.65 1.65
C PHE A 470 3.35 -3.74 2.91
N MET A 471 4.62 -3.35 2.77
CA MET A 471 5.60 -3.32 3.86
C MET A 471 6.15 -1.91 4.01
N ASP A 472 5.46 -1.08 4.80
CA ASP A 472 5.68 0.36 5.01
C ASP A 472 5.53 1.26 3.76
N VAL A 473 5.70 0.71 2.56
CA VAL A 473 5.37 1.30 1.25
C VAL A 473 4.76 0.23 0.32
N PRO A 474 3.94 0.60 -0.69
CA PRO A 474 3.34 -0.36 -1.62
C PRO A 474 4.32 -0.73 -2.73
N THR A 475 5.04 -1.85 -2.58
CA THR A 475 6.05 -2.33 -3.55
C THR A 475 5.45 -3.08 -4.72
N ASP A 476 6.06 -3.06 -5.90
CA ASP A 476 5.62 -3.85 -7.06
C ASP A 476 5.61 -5.37 -6.77
N CYS A 477 6.75 -5.90 -6.32
CA CYS A 477 6.93 -7.30 -5.98
C CYS A 477 7.82 -7.47 -4.75
N PRO A 478 7.70 -8.57 -3.99
CA PRO A 478 8.56 -8.83 -2.83
C PRO A 478 9.87 -9.55 -3.19
N THR A 479 10.12 -9.83 -4.47
CA THR A 479 11.29 -10.59 -4.93
C THR A 479 12.38 -9.68 -5.48
N ARG A 480 12.30 -9.33 -6.77
CA ARG A 480 13.42 -8.83 -7.58
C ARG A 480 13.70 -7.33 -7.53
N GLU A 481 12.71 -6.50 -7.20
CA GLU A 481 12.80 -5.04 -7.33
C GLU A 481 12.44 -4.38 -6.00
N ARG A 482 11.21 -4.62 -5.52
CA ARG A 482 10.68 -4.10 -4.25
C ARG A 482 10.60 -2.59 -4.24
N ASN A 483 10.30 -2.05 -5.41
CA ASN A 483 10.21 -0.63 -5.66
C ASN A 483 8.77 -0.18 -5.43
N PRO A 484 8.56 0.94 -4.76
CA PRO A 484 7.24 1.50 -4.55
C PRO A 484 6.74 2.23 -5.81
N TYR A 485 6.46 1.47 -6.87
CA TYR A 485 5.99 2.00 -8.14
C TYR A 485 4.61 2.66 -8.00
N THR A 486 4.53 3.88 -8.51
CA THR A 486 3.35 4.73 -8.33
C THR A 486 2.17 4.25 -9.18
N GLY A 487 2.43 3.78 -10.40
CA GLY A 487 1.43 3.21 -11.32
C GLY A 487 0.69 2.00 -10.76
N ASP A 488 1.44 1.08 -10.16
CA ASP A 488 0.91 -0.11 -9.51
C ASP A 488 -0.02 0.25 -8.35
N ALA A 489 0.45 1.12 -7.45
CA ALA A 489 -0.33 1.54 -6.30
C ALA A 489 -1.66 2.20 -6.71
N GLN A 490 -1.66 3.06 -7.74
CA GLN A 490 -2.90 3.74 -8.17
C GLN A 490 -3.92 2.80 -8.79
N VAL A 491 -3.51 1.77 -9.54
CA VAL A 491 -4.47 0.84 -10.16
C VAL A 491 -5.11 -0.07 -9.11
N TYR A 492 -4.40 -0.32 -8.01
CA TYR A 492 -4.81 -1.25 -6.97
C TYR A 492 -5.51 -0.60 -5.77
N VAL A 493 -5.32 0.71 -5.51
CA VAL A 493 -5.80 1.39 -4.29
C VAL A 493 -7.29 1.13 -3.98
N GLY A 494 -8.17 1.11 -4.99
CA GLY A 494 -9.59 0.81 -4.79
C GLY A 494 -9.85 -0.59 -4.24
N THR A 495 -9.10 -1.58 -4.74
CA THR A 495 -9.13 -2.96 -4.21
C THR A 495 -8.50 -3.05 -2.83
N ALA A 496 -7.36 -2.37 -2.63
CA ALA A 496 -6.65 -2.40 -1.36
C ALA A 496 -7.52 -1.95 -0.18
N ILE A 497 -8.31 -0.89 -0.39
CA ILE A 497 -9.27 -0.36 0.57
C ILE A 497 -10.38 -1.36 0.89
N ASN A 498 -10.85 -2.11 -0.11
CA ASN A 498 -11.92 -3.08 0.12
C ASN A 498 -11.47 -4.25 1.01
N PHE A 499 -10.18 -4.58 1.02
CA PHE A 499 -9.64 -5.67 1.83
C PHE A 499 -9.13 -5.24 3.20
N MET A 500 -8.47 -4.07 3.31
CA MET A 500 -7.82 -3.62 4.54
C MET A 500 -7.97 -2.11 4.78
N ASP A 501 -7.87 -1.68 6.04
CA ASP A 501 -7.74 -0.28 6.40
C ASP A 501 -6.33 0.22 6.03
N VAL A 502 -6.23 0.75 4.81
CA VAL A 502 -4.99 1.27 4.21
C VAL A 502 -4.83 2.78 4.41
N TYR A 503 -5.70 3.44 5.18
CA TYR A 503 -5.70 4.92 5.26
C TYR A 503 -4.37 5.47 5.78
N SER A 504 -3.93 5.06 6.98
CA SER A 504 -2.67 5.52 7.57
C SER A 504 -1.43 5.06 6.80
N PHE A 505 -1.56 3.95 6.06
CA PHE A 505 -0.51 3.45 5.16
C PHE A 505 -0.28 4.41 3.98
N PHE A 506 -1.33 4.71 3.22
CA PHE A 506 -1.21 5.64 2.10
C PHE A 506 -1.02 7.09 2.55
N GLU A 507 -1.61 7.52 3.67
CA GLU A 507 -1.39 8.88 4.19
C GLU A 507 0.09 9.11 4.51
N LYS A 508 0.76 8.14 5.16
CA LYS A 508 2.21 8.20 5.38
C LYS A 508 2.98 8.25 4.07
N TRP A 509 2.64 7.39 3.12
CA TRP A 509 3.38 7.26 1.86
C TRP A 509 3.24 8.50 0.97
N MET A 510 2.05 9.09 0.93
CA MET A 510 1.77 10.32 0.19
C MET A 510 2.51 11.54 0.76
N LEU A 511 3.02 11.51 2.00
CA LEU A 511 3.93 12.56 2.48
C LEU A 511 5.29 12.52 1.77
N ASP A 512 5.76 11.34 1.35
CA ASP A 512 7.00 11.23 0.58
C ASP A 512 6.85 11.84 -0.83
N TYR A 513 5.65 11.78 -1.43
CA TYR A 513 5.36 12.48 -2.69
C TYR A 513 5.56 13.99 -2.59
N ILE A 514 5.13 14.59 -1.48
CA ILE A 514 5.29 16.05 -1.26
C ILE A 514 6.78 16.40 -1.16
N GLU A 515 7.55 15.58 -0.46
CA GLU A 515 8.98 15.83 -0.20
C GLU A 515 9.86 15.56 -1.44
N GLU A 516 9.45 14.67 -2.34
CA GLU A 516 10.21 14.28 -3.53
C GLU A 516 9.66 14.82 -4.85
N GLN A 517 8.52 15.52 -4.86
CA GLN A 517 8.06 16.24 -6.05
C GLN A 517 9.11 17.27 -6.47
N TYR A 518 9.52 17.21 -7.74
CA TYR A 518 10.54 18.12 -8.26
C TYR A 518 10.03 19.56 -8.31
N PRO A 519 10.92 20.57 -8.29
CA PRO A 519 10.56 21.98 -8.48
C PRO A 519 9.69 22.26 -9.72
N THR A 520 9.83 21.45 -10.78
CA THR A 520 9.01 21.56 -12.00
C THR A 520 7.56 21.09 -11.83
N GLY A 521 7.22 20.44 -10.73
CA GLY A 521 5.92 19.79 -10.48
C GLY A 521 5.86 18.32 -10.90
N LYS A 522 6.90 17.84 -11.59
CA LYS A 522 7.08 16.46 -12.01
C LYS A 522 7.18 15.52 -10.79
N ILE A 523 6.63 14.31 -10.92
CA ILE A 523 6.59 13.29 -9.85
C ILE A 523 7.52 12.12 -10.20
N PRO A 524 8.31 11.60 -9.25
CA PRO A 524 9.10 10.38 -9.45
C PRO A 524 8.26 9.15 -9.82
N ASN A 525 8.84 8.22 -10.58
CA ASN A 525 8.14 6.97 -10.96
C ASN A 525 8.02 5.95 -9.81
N THR A 526 8.90 6.07 -8.81
CA THR A 526 8.86 5.33 -7.54
C THR A 526 8.95 6.36 -6.41
N VAL A 527 8.23 6.16 -5.32
CA VAL A 527 8.31 7.06 -4.15
C VAL A 527 8.42 6.20 -2.88
N PRO A 528 9.43 6.32 -2.01
CA PRO A 528 10.65 7.09 -2.19
C PRO A 528 11.41 6.73 -3.47
N SER A 529 12.06 7.73 -4.05
CA SER A 529 12.68 7.61 -5.36
C SER A 529 13.99 6.86 -5.31
N ILE A 530 14.08 5.82 -6.15
CA ILE A 530 15.31 5.06 -6.40
C ILE A 530 15.93 5.40 -7.77
N SER A 531 15.20 6.13 -8.63
CA SER A 531 15.55 6.43 -10.02
C SER A 531 16.29 7.75 -10.20
N ALA A 532 16.12 8.70 -9.28
CA ALA A 532 16.25 10.11 -9.62
C ALA A 532 17.54 10.78 -9.23
N VAL A 533 18.29 10.24 -8.28
CA VAL A 533 19.59 10.76 -7.90
C VAL A 533 20.27 9.56 -7.27
N ASN A 534 21.44 9.15 -7.74
CA ASN A 534 22.35 8.52 -6.80
C ASN A 534 22.57 9.60 -5.74
N HIS A 535 21.88 9.52 -4.60
CA HIS A 535 22.01 10.51 -3.53
C HIS A 535 23.44 10.56 -2.95
N ASN A 536 24.32 9.72 -3.48
CA ASN A 536 25.75 9.68 -3.31
C ASN A 536 26.49 10.07 -4.62
N ASP A 537 27.13 11.25 -4.62
CA ASP A 537 27.91 11.76 -5.74
C ASP A 537 29.08 10.83 -6.14
N ALA A 538 29.63 10.02 -5.22
CA ALA A 538 30.72 9.08 -5.50
C ALA A 538 30.24 7.86 -6.33
N GLU A 539 29.06 7.32 -6.02
CA GLU A 539 28.48 6.24 -6.82
C GLU A 539 27.98 6.73 -8.17
N GLN A 540 27.47 7.97 -8.24
CA GLN A 540 27.14 8.60 -9.51
C GLN A 540 28.39 8.69 -10.41
N HIS A 541 29.50 9.19 -9.86
CA HIS A 541 30.75 9.26 -10.60
C HIS A 541 31.24 7.87 -11.08
N ARG A 542 31.14 6.84 -10.23
CA ARG A 542 31.53 5.46 -10.59
C ARG A 542 30.67 4.92 -11.72
N ARG A 543 29.35 5.12 -11.67
CA ARG A 543 28.43 4.76 -12.76
C ARG A 543 28.76 5.49 -14.05
N ASP A 544 28.98 6.80 -13.99
CA ASP A 544 29.36 7.60 -15.17
C ASP A 544 30.62 7.03 -15.84
N GLN A 545 31.62 6.64 -15.05
CA GLN A 545 32.83 5.99 -15.57
C GLN A 545 32.56 4.61 -16.19
N GLN A 546 31.65 3.81 -15.62
CA GLN A 546 31.25 2.52 -16.20
C GLN A 546 30.50 2.68 -17.52
N ILE A 547 29.61 3.68 -17.61
CA ILE A 547 28.85 3.99 -18.84
C ILE A 547 29.79 4.43 -19.96
N LEU A 548 30.81 5.25 -19.65
CA LEU A 548 31.82 5.69 -20.61
C LEU A 548 32.60 4.51 -21.23
N GLN A 549 32.72 3.38 -20.50
CA GLN A 549 33.42 2.18 -20.95
C GLN A 549 32.54 1.19 -21.73
N MET A 550 31.23 1.41 -21.82
CA MET A 550 30.31 0.57 -22.61
C MET A 550 30.53 0.76 -24.12
N GLU A 551 30.28 -0.29 -24.91
CA GLU A 551 30.25 -0.20 -26.37
C GLU A 551 29.10 0.72 -26.84
N ASP A 552 29.35 1.48 -27.90
CA ASP A 552 28.34 2.38 -28.47
C ASP A 552 27.18 1.58 -29.06
N GLY A 553 25.95 1.90 -28.67
CA GLY A 553 24.76 1.19 -29.10
C GLY A 553 23.50 1.61 -28.33
N PRO A 554 22.32 1.05 -28.68
CA PRO A 554 21.02 1.46 -28.13
C PRO A 554 20.94 1.41 -26.60
N MET A 555 21.64 0.44 -25.99
CA MET A 555 21.74 0.30 -24.54
C MET A 555 22.49 1.47 -23.90
N LYS A 556 23.68 1.83 -24.42
CA LYS A 556 24.48 2.95 -23.92
C LYS A 556 23.76 4.29 -24.11
N ASP A 557 23.15 4.51 -25.26
CA ASP A 557 22.38 5.73 -25.56
C ASP A 557 21.16 5.86 -24.62
N THR A 558 20.48 4.75 -24.35
CA THR A 558 19.36 4.70 -23.40
C THR A 558 19.84 4.99 -21.98
N ILE A 559 20.92 4.36 -21.53
CA ILE A 559 21.48 4.59 -20.19
C ILE A 559 21.98 6.03 -20.03
N LEU A 560 22.63 6.62 -21.04
CA LEU A 560 23.03 8.02 -21.02
C LEU A 560 21.82 8.96 -20.98
N SER A 561 20.73 8.61 -21.66
CA SER A 561 19.48 9.37 -21.56
C SER A 561 18.82 9.25 -20.18
N MET A 562 19.07 8.15 -19.43
CA MET A 562 18.60 7.91 -18.06
C MET A 562 19.24 8.82 -17.01
N ASN A 563 20.32 9.53 -17.34
CA ASN A 563 21.00 10.42 -16.42
C ASN A 563 20.05 11.50 -15.89
N SER A 564 19.86 11.50 -14.58
CA SER A 564 18.94 12.36 -13.87
C SER A 564 19.62 13.64 -13.39
N THR A 565 18.81 14.68 -13.14
CA THR A 565 19.28 15.87 -12.43
C THR A 565 18.59 15.98 -11.07
N LYS A 566 19.29 16.53 -10.07
CA LYS A 566 18.74 16.75 -8.73
C LYS A 566 17.42 17.55 -8.74
N ASP A 567 17.22 18.40 -9.74
CA ASP A 567 16.07 19.32 -9.84
C ASP A 567 14.95 18.86 -10.79
N ASN A 568 15.13 17.77 -11.56
CA ASN A 568 14.13 17.35 -12.56
C ASN A 568 13.99 15.83 -12.74
N GLY A 569 14.71 15.05 -11.93
CA GLY A 569 14.63 13.59 -11.91
C GLY A 569 15.18 12.92 -13.16
N SER A 570 14.83 11.64 -13.32
CA SER A 570 15.13 10.86 -14.53
C SER A 570 14.09 11.12 -15.62
N PHE A 571 14.37 10.77 -16.88
CA PHE A 571 13.37 10.92 -17.95
C PHE A 571 12.15 10.02 -17.76
N ILE A 572 12.28 8.88 -17.06
CA ILE A 572 11.16 7.96 -16.79
C ILE A 572 10.17 8.49 -15.75
N ASP A 573 10.61 9.47 -14.94
CA ASP A 573 9.72 10.16 -14.00
C ASP A 573 8.70 11.00 -14.77
N GLY A 574 7.57 11.33 -14.15
CA GLY A 574 6.51 12.09 -14.81
C GLY A 574 5.78 11.32 -15.92
N SER A 575 5.87 9.99 -15.95
CA SER A 575 5.12 9.17 -16.89
C SER A 575 3.62 9.20 -16.58
N SER A 576 2.80 9.42 -17.60
CA SER A 576 1.35 9.31 -17.51
C SER A 576 0.92 7.91 -17.07
N GLY A 577 -0.04 7.83 -16.15
CA GLY A 577 -0.49 6.58 -15.53
C GLY A 577 0.36 6.08 -14.35
N TRP A 578 1.50 6.71 -14.08
CA TRP A 578 2.32 6.45 -12.88
C TRP A 578 2.30 7.68 -11.97
N ALA A 579 2.78 8.81 -12.49
CA ALA A 579 2.81 10.07 -11.76
C ALA A 579 1.41 10.59 -11.37
N ASP A 580 0.37 10.20 -12.12
CA ASP A 580 -1.03 10.51 -11.82
C ASP A 580 -1.54 9.89 -10.50
N ALA A 581 -0.79 8.95 -9.91
CA ALA A 581 -1.03 8.46 -8.57
C ALA A 581 -1.08 9.61 -7.54
N ALA A 582 -0.36 10.70 -7.80
CA ALA A 582 -0.37 11.91 -7.00
C ALA A 582 -1.78 12.51 -6.85
N THR A 583 -2.65 12.39 -7.86
CA THR A 583 -4.03 12.89 -7.83
C THR A 583 -5.04 11.78 -7.51
N ILE A 584 -4.84 10.58 -8.08
CA ILE A 584 -5.80 9.49 -8.03
C ILE A 584 -5.91 8.87 -6.63
N ILE A 585 -4.79 8.61 -5.96
CA ILE A 585 -4.78 7.96 -4.64
C ILE A 585 -5.44 8.84 -3.56
N PRO A 586 -5.03 10.11 -3.35
CA PRO A 586 -5.68 10.94 -2.32
C PRO A 586 -7.17 11.16 -2.62
N TYR A 587 -7.56 11.29 -3.90
CA TYR A 587 -8.97 11.39 -4.26
C TYR A 587 -9.75 10.11 -3.96
N THR A 588 -9.17 8.94 -4.23
CA THR A 588 -9.80 7.64 -3.94
C THR A 588 -9.96 7.42 -2.44
N LEU A 589 -8.93 7.77 -1.64
CA LEU A 589 -9.01 7.75 -0.17
C LEU A 589 -10.13 8.67 0.33
N PHE A 590 -10.20 9.90 -0.19
CA PHE A 590 -11.30 10.82 0.15
C PHE A 590 -12.68 10.21 -0.17
N LEU A 591 -12.87 9.63 -1.36
CA LEU A 591 -14.15 9.04 -1.74
C LEU A 591 -14.57 7.89 -0.80
N LYS A 592 -13.63 7.06 -0.39
CA LYS A 592 -13.91 5.84 0.40
C LYS A 592 -13.92 6.07 1.92
N TYR A 593 -13.16 7.04 2.44
CA TYR A 593 -13.06 7.34 3.88
C TYR A 593 -13.75 8.64 4.29
N GLY A 594 -14.07 9.53 3.35
CA GLY A 594 -14.75 10.80 3.63
C GLY A 594 -13.88 11.87 4.27
N ASP A 595 -12.57 11.64 4.41
CA ASP A 595 -11.66 12.58 5.07
C ASP A 595 -11.17 13.66 4.10
N THR A 596 -11.48 14.93 4.38
CA THR A 596 -11.04 16.06 3.54
C THR A 596 -9.59 16.48 3.79
N GLN A 597 -8.98 16.05 4.91
CA GLN A 597 -7.62 16.43 5.28
C GLN A 597 -6.58 15.81 4.34
N ILE A 598 -6.80 14.60 3.81
CA ILE A 598 -5.91 14.02 2.80
C ILE A 598 -5.87 14.88 1.54
N LEU A 599 -7.01 15.45 1.13
CA LEU A 599 -7.06 16.39 0.00
C LEU A 599 -6.30 17.66 0.33
N LYS A 600 -6.56 18.28 1.49
CA LYS A 600 -5.86 19.50 1.93
C LYS A 600 -4.35 19.33 1.95
N ASN A 601 -3.88 18.20 2.49
CA ASN A 601 -2.45 17.90 2.59
C ASN A 601 -1.80 17.75 1.21
N GLN A 602 -2.50 17.13 0.24
CA GLN A 602 -1.96 16.81 -1.08
C GLN A 602 -2.27 17.85 -2.17
N TYR A 603 -3.13 18.82 -1.87
CA TYR A 603 -3.71 19.72 -2.88
C TYR A 603 -2.65 20.44 -3.71
N GLU A 604 -1.64 21.02 -3.07
CA GLU A 604 -0.57 21.73 -3.76
C GLU A 604 0.32 20.80 -4.60
N CYS A 605 0.55 19.57 -4.15
CA CYS A 605 1.27 18.56 -4.94
C CYS A 605 0.50 18.20 -6.22
N CYS A 606 -0.81 17.97 -6.07
CA CYS A 606 -1.72 17.67 -7.18
C CYS A 606 -1.77 18.80 -8.22
N LYS A 607 -1.87 20.06 -7.76
CA LYS A 607 -1.87 21.24 -8.63
C LYS A 607 -0.59 21.37 -9.44
N LYS A 608 0.55 21.25 -8.77
CA LYS A 608 1.87 21.30 -9.43
C LYS A 608 2.04 20.18 -10.46
N TRP A 609 1.50 18.99 -10.22
CA TRP A 609 1.49 17.91 -11.20
C TRP A 609 0.70 18.28 -12.46
N VAL A 610 -0.54 18.77 -12.31
CA VAL A 610 -1.35 19.18 -13.46
C VAL A 610 -0.74 20.38 -14.20
N ASP A 611 -0.17 21.33 -13.46
CA ASP A 611 0.53 22.47 -14.05
C ASP A 611 1.78 22.03 -14.83
N TYR A 612 2.53 21.05 -14.32
CA TYR A 612 3.63 20.42 -15.05
C TYR A 612 3.15 19.81 -16.37
N ILE A 613 2.09 18.99 -16.33
CA ILE A 613 1.53 18.38 -17.54
C ILE A 613 1.11 19.46 -18.54
N ALA A 614 0.43 20.52 -18.09
CA ALA A 614 -0.02 21.62 -18.94
C ALA A 614 1.16 22.34 -19.62
N VAL A 615 2.28 22.51 -18.92
CA VAL A 615 3.50 23.10 -19.47
C VAL A 615 4.15 22.14 -20.49
N GLU A 616 4.23 20.84 -20.20
CA GLU A 616 4.80 19.86 -21.12
C GLU A 616 3.95 19.69 -22.39
N ALA A 617 2.63 19.60 -22.26
CA ALA A 617 1.69 19.51 -23.39
C ALA A 617 1.69 20.76 -24.28
N ALA A 618 2.04 21.93 -23.73
CA ALA A 618 2.15 23.17 -24.50
C ALA A 618 3.45 23.29 -25.32
N LYS A 619 4.44 22.41 -25.12
CA LYS A 619 5.67 22.41 -25.90
C LYS A 619 5.42 21.85 -27.29
N GLU A 620 6.06 22.42 -28.28
CA GLU A 620 5.96 21.93 -29.66
C GLU A 620 6.77 20.64 -29.83
N ASN A 621 6.11 19.56 -30.27
CA ASN A 621 6.78 18.32 -30.67
C ASN A 621 6.99 18.25 -32.19
N SER A 622 8.26 18.28 -32.61
CA SER A 622 8.61 18.22 -34.03
C SER A 622 8.20 16.94 -34.74
N LEU A 623 8.00 15.84 -34.02
CA LEU A 623 7.63 14.54 -34.58
C LEU A 623 6.19 14.51 -35.11
N TYR A 624 5.33 15.39 -34.59
CA TYR A 624 3.90 15.34 -34.78
C TYR A 624 3.34 16.59 -35.48
N LYS A 625 4.17 17.53 -35.93
CA LYS A 625 3.74 18.81 -36.55
C LYS A 625 2.76 18.65 -37.72
N GLU A 626 2.85 17.53 -38.44
CA GLU A 626 1.96 17.25 -39.58
C GLU A 626 0.58 16.71 -39.14
N LEU A 627 0.37 16.39 -37.86
CA LEU A 627 -0.90 15.88 -37.37
C LEU A 627 -1.98 16.99 -37.33
N PRO A 628 -3.26 16.66 -37.56
CA PRO A 628 -4.33 17.66 -37.71
C PRO A 628 -4.51 18.60 -36.52
N TYR A 629 -4.19 18.15 -35.30
CA TYR A 629 -4.31 18.97 -34.09
C TYR A 629 -3.21 20.04 -33.98
N TYR A 630 -2.05 19.87 -34.63
CA TYR A 630 -1.00 20.91 -34.70
C TYR A 630 -1.33 22.05 -35.66
N GLN A 631 -2.23 21.80 -36.62
CA GLN A 631 -2.67 22.83 -37.58
C GLN A 631 -3.54 23.92 -36.91
N ILE A 632 -3.99 23.68 -35.68
CA ILE A 632 -4.71 24.64 -34.84
C ILE A 632 -3.92 24.79 -33.54
N GLN A 633 -3.13 25.86 -33.43
CA GLN A 633 -2.21 26.08 -32.30
C GLN A 633 -2.90 26.04 -30.92
N ASP A 634 -4.18 26.44 -30.84
CA ASP A 634 -4.93 26.38 -29.58
C ASP A 634 -5.33 24.95 -29.17
N ASP A 635 -5.49 24.03 -30.11
CA ASP A 635 -5.84 22.63 -29.83
C ASP A 635 -4.58 21.82 -29.45
N ALA A 636 -3.42 22.12 -30.07
CA ALA A 636 -2.16 21.40 -29.84
C ALA A 636 -1.74 21.35 -28.37
N LYS A 637 -1.87 22.45 -27.62
CA LYS A 637 -1.48 22.54 -26.19
C LYS A 637 -2.33 21.67 -25.24
N TYR A 638 -3.40 21.05 -25.75
CA TYR A 638 -4.25 20.14 -24.99
C TYR A 638 -4.03 18.67 -25.38
N VAL A 639 -3.00 18.38 -26.18
CA VAL A 639 -2.50 17.03 -26.44
C VAL A 639 -1.16 16.90 -25.74
N TRP A 640 -1.04 15.95 -24.82
CA TRP A 640 0.23 15.69 -24.14
C TRP A 640 1.03 14.68 -24.96
N ASP A 641 1.88 15.19 -25.86
CA ASP A 641 2.67 14.37 -26.78
C ASP A 641 4.18 14.50 -26.59
N THR A 642 4.61 14.94 -25.41
CA THR A 642 6.01 15.19 -25.05
C THR A 642 6.44 14.40 -23.84
N GLY A 643 7.74 14.14 -23.71
CA GLY A 643 8.30 13.37 -22.60
C GLY A 643 8.15 11.85 -22.80
N PHE A 644 8.56 11.09 -21.79
CA PHE A 644 8.49 9.63 -21.82
C PHE A 644 7.26 9.15 -21.07
N HIS A 645 6.56 8.19 -21.67
CA HIS A 645 5.41 7.52 -21.06
C HIS A 645 5.51 6.02 -21.28
N TRP A 646 5.41 5.24 -20.19
CA TRP A 646 5.37 3.78 -20.25
C TRP A 646 4.16 3.26 -21.05
N GLY A 647 3.06 4.03 -21.09
CA GLY A 647 1.85 3.67 -21.81
C GLY A 647 1.07 2.56 -21.10
N GLU A 648 0.40 1.71 -21.87
CA GLU A 648 -0.28 0.54 -21.31
C GLU A 648 0.74 -0.58 -21.04
N TRP A 649 1.13 -0.73 -19.77
CA TRP A 649 2.15 -1.70 -19.36
C TRP A 649 1.59 -3.13 -19.32
N LEU A 650 2.36 -4.07 -19.87
CA LEU A 650 2.05 -5.51 -19.89
C LEU A 650 0.65 -5.81 -20.45
N GLU A 651 0.36 -5.31 -21.64
CA GLU A 651 -0.82 -5.78 -22.36
C GLU A 651 -0.72 -7.28 -22.67
N ALA A 652 -1.86 -7.98 -22.62
CA ALA A 652 -1.86 -9.37 -23.06
C ALA A 652 -1.44 -9.51 -24.53
N ASP A 653 -0.81 -10.64 -24.83
CA ASP A 653 -0.25 -11.01 -26.14
C ASP A 653 0.87 -10.07 -26.66
N ILE A 654 1.43 -9.20 -25.80
CA ILE A 654 2.65 -8.43 -26.07
C ILE A 654 3.75 -8.87 -25.11
N ASP A 655 4.79 -9.52 -25.63
CA ASP A 655 5.97 -9.87 -24.85
C ASP A 655 7.02 -8.75 -24.92
N ILE A 656 6.96 -7.83 -23.96
CA ILE A 656 7.92 -6.73 -23.86
C ILE A 656 9.30 -7.19 -23.36
N TYR A 657 9.38 -8.34 -22.69
CA TYR A 657 10.64 -8.83 -22.12
C TYR A 657 11.53 -9.50 -23.18
N ALA A 658 10.96 -9.85 -24.34
CA ALA A 658 11.72 -10.31 -25.49
C ALA A 658 12.69 -9.25 -26.06
N ASP A 659 12.36 -7.96 -25.95
CA ASP A 659 13.22 -6.82 -26.35
C ASP A 659 12.88 -5.55 -25.54
N MET A 660 13.23 -5.57 -24.25
CA MET A 660 12.90 -4.49 -23.33
C MET A 660 13.59 -3.16 -23.72
N TRP A 661 14.85 -3.20 -24.14
CA TRP A 661 15.59 -2.00 -24.54
C TRP A 661 15.08 -1.41 -25.86
N GLY A 662 14.68 -2.24 -26.83
CA GLY A 662 14.04 -1.78 -28.05
C GLY A 662 12.69 -1.12 -27.76
N PHE A 663 11.89 -1.70 -26.85
CA PHE A 663 10.64 -1.11 -26.38
C PHE A 663 10.86 0.27 -25.73
N ILE A 664 11.77 0.38 -24.76
CA ILE A 664 12.10 1.65 -24.10
C ILE A 664 12.64 2.67 -25.12
N GLY A 665 13.54 2.24 -26.00
CA GLY A 665 14.12 3.09 -27.05
C GLY A 665 13.07 3.64 -28.02
N LYS A 666 12.00 2.89 -28.28
CA LYS A 666 10.84 3.37 -29.07
C LYS A 666 10.08 4.45 -28.31
N LEU A 667 9.79 4.26 -27.03
CA LEU A 667 9.04 5.22 -26.21
C LEU A 667 9.79 6.54 -26.01
N ILE A 668 11.12 6.50 -25.88
CA ILE A 668 11.96 7.71 -25.83
C ILE A 668 11.83 8.52 -27.13
N LYS A 669 11.78 7.84 -28.27
CA LYS A 669 11.73 8.46 -29.60
C LYS A 669 10.32 8.88 -30.02
N CYS A 670 9.29 8.23 -29.51
CA CYS A 670 7.90 8.41 -29.92
C CYS A 670 7.00 8.35 -28.68
N PRO A 671 6.76 9.50 -28.02
CA PRO A 671 5.90 9.57 -26.84
C PRO A 671 4.52 8.97 -27.09
N GLU A 672 4.03 8.20 -26.13
CA GLU A 672 2.67 7.65 -26.18
C GLU A 672 1.66 8.74 -25.79
N TYR A 673 1.15 9.46 -26.79
CA TYR A 673 0.33 10.65 -26.56
C TYR A 673 -1.16 10.34 -26.35
N LEU A 674 -1.65 9.17 -26.80
CA LEU A 674 -3.06 8.82 -26.68
C LEU A 674 -3.45 8.51 -25.23
N SER A 675 -2.64 7.76 -24.50
CA SER A 675 -2.84 7.52 -23.07
C SER A 675 -2.46 8.74 -22.24
N ALA A 676 -1.35 9.42 -22.56
CA ALA A 676 -0.92 10.60 -21.83
C ALA A 676 -1.98 11.70 -21.80
N THR A 677 -2.60 11.99 -22.95
CA THR A 677 -3.67 12.99 -23.02
C THR A 677 -4.91 12.59 -22.22
N MET A 678 -5.22 11.29 -22.08
CA MET A 678 -6.32 10.84 -21.20
C MET A 678 -6.03 11.12 -19.73
N PHE A 679 -4.80 10.91 -19.28
CA PHE A 679 -4.40 11.21 -17.90
C PHE A 679 -4.30 12.71 -17.64
N TYR A 680 -3.90 13.51 -18.64
CA TYR A 680 -3.97 14.96 -18.55
C TYR A 680 -5.41 15.44 -18.26
N TYR A 681 -6.39 14.89 -18.99
CA TYR A 681 -7.81 15.13 -18.70
C TYR A 681 -8.18 14.68 -17.29
N TYR A 682 -7.85 13.45 -16.92
CA TYR A 682 -8.34 12.84 -15.69
C TYR A 682 -7.76 13.50 -14.44
N SER A 683 -6.45 13.77 -14.42
CA SER A 683 -5.81 14.51 -13.33
C SER A 683 -6.33 15.95 -13.23
N SER A 684 -6.55 16.63 -14.35
CA SER A 684 -7.16 17.98 -14.33
C SER A 684 -8.58 17.98 -13.78
N LYS A 685 -9.39 16.98 -14.17
CA LYS A 685 -10.75 16.79 -13.64
C LYS A 685 -10.73 16.54 -12.13
N ILE A 686 -9.85 15.65 -11.66
CA ILE A 686 -9.71 15.36 -10.23
C ILE A 686 -9.32 16.63 -9.45
N VAL A 687 -8.33 17.40 -9.92
CA VAL A 687 -7.93 18.63 -9.22
C VAL A 687 -9.05 19.67 -9.20
N SER A 688 -9.84 19.78 -10.26
CA SER A 688 -11.05 20.62 -10.27
C SER A 688 -12.08 20.14 -9.24
N GLU A 689 -12.34 18.84 -9.16
CA GLU A 689 -13.23 18.24 -8.15
C GLU A 689 -12.69 18.44 -6.71
N MET A 690 -11.39 18.34 -6.49
CA MET A 690 -10.75 18.66 -5.21
C MET A 690 -10.91 20.15 -4.86
N ALA A 691 -10.68 21.05 -5.82
CA ALA A 691 -10.82 22.49 -5.63
C ALA A 691 -12.25 22.86 -5.20
N HIS A 692 -13.26 22.22 -5.80
CA HIS A 692 -14.65 22.37 -5.40
C HIS A 692 -14.87 21.97 -3.93
N VAL A 693 -14.37 20.79 -3.52
CA VAL A 693 -14.50 20.29 -2.13
C VAL A 693 -13.79 21.21 -1.13
N LEU A 694 -12.67 21.81 -1.52
CA LEU A 694 -11.86 22.70 -0.68
C LEU A 694 -12.30 24.17 -0.73
N ASN A 695 -13.32 24.52 -1.54
CA ASN A 695 -13.81 25.87 -1.78
C ASN A 695 -12.75 26.81 -2.42
N GLU A 696 -12.04 26.32 -3.43
CA GLU A 696 -11.03 27.05 -4.21
C GLU A 696 -11.54 27.35 -5.64
N PRO A 697 -12.42 28.36 -5.83
CA PRO A 697 -13.17 28.55 -7.08
C PRO A 697 -12.33 28.91 -8.30
N ASP A 698 -11.20 29.61 -8.10
CA ASP A 698 -10.31 29.98 -9.21
C ASP A 698 -9.60 28.75 -9.79
N ASP A 699 -9.16 27.84 -8.92
CA ASP A 699 -8.55 26.58 -9.31
C ASP A 699 -9.60 25.62 -9.88
N GLU A 700 -10.81 25.55 -9.30
CA GLU A 700 -11.95 24.78 -9.85
C GLU A 700 -12.18 25.16 -11.32
N LYS A 701 -12.23 26.47 -11.60
CA LYS A 701 -12.41 27.02 -12.94
C LYS A 701 -11.19 26.76 -13.84
N LYS A 702 -9.97 26.97 -13.37
CA LYS A 702 -8.73 26.77 -14.15
C LYS A 702 -8.62 25.31 -14.62
N TYR A 703 -8.63 24.38 -13.68
CA TYR A 703 -8.45 22.95 -13.99
C TYR A 703 -9.68 22.35 -14.67
N GLY A 704 -10.88 22.85 -14.35
CA GLY A 704 -12.11 22.48 -15.06
C GLY A 704 -12.09 22.89 -16.53
N ASN A 705 -11.58 24.08 -16.86
CA ASN A 705 -11.41 24.53 -18.24
C ASN A 705 -10.36 23.69 -19.00
N ILE A 706 -9.24 23.34 -18.34
CA ILE A 706 -8.24 22.44 -18.93
C ILE A 706 -8.89 21.09 -19.27
N ALA A 707 -9.57 20.46 -18.29
CA ALA A 707 -10.25 19.19 -18.50
C ALA A 707 -11.28 19.27 -19.65
N LEU A 708 -12.08 20.34 -19.70
CA LEU A 708 -13.05 20.54 -20.78
C LEU A 708 -12.37 20.61 -22.15
N ARG A 709 -11.31 21.41 -22.30
CA ARG A 709 -10.61 21.58 -23.58
C ARG A 709 -9.88 20.31 -24.02
N VAL A 710 -9.22 19.59 -23.10
CA VAL A 710 -8.62 18.28 -23.40
C VAL A 710 -9.70 17.30 -23.87
N LYS A 711 -10.86 17.25 -23.21
CA LYS A 711 -11.99 16.41 -23.63
C LYS A 711 -12.46 16.74 -25.05
N GLU A 712 -12.65 18.02 -25.36
CA GLU A 712 -13.08 18.46 -26.69
C GLU A 712 -12.07 18.08 -27.79
N VAL A 713 -10.77 18.34 -27.55
CA VAL A 713 -9.69 17.99 -28.47
C VAL A 713 -9.60 16.48 -28.66
N TYR A 714 -9.67 15.69 -27.59
CA TYR A 714 -9.62 14.24 -27.67
C TYR A 714 -10.76 13.65 -28.50
N ASN A 715 -12.00 14.08 -28.26
CA ASN A 715 -13.18 13.61 -29.00
C ASN A 715 -13.16 14.04 -30.48
N LYS A 716 -12.53 15.17 -30.80
CA LYS A 716 -12.41 15.70 -32.16
C LYS A 716 -11.39 14.93 -32.98
N TYR A 717 -10.24 14.59 -32.41
CA TYR A 717 -9.10 14.07 -33.17
C TYR A 717 -8.82 12.58 -32.98
N PHE A 718 -9.21 11.97 -31.85
CA PHE A 718 -8.81 10.60 -31.51
C PHE A 718 -9.97 9.62 -31.37
N ILE A 719 -11.22 10.08 -31.47
CA ILE A 719 -12.39 9.20 -31.46
C ILE A 719 -13.14 9.36 -32.78
N SER A 720 -13.16 8.33 -33.61
CA SER A 720 -13.95 8.31 -34.83
C SER A 720 -15.46 8.24 -34.54
N ASP A 721 -16.31 8.51 -35.53
CA ASP A 721 -17.77 8.49 -35.36
C ASP A 721 -18.33 7.08 -35.08
N ASP A 722 -17.64 6.05 -35.58
CA ASP A 722 -17.92 4.64 -35.27
C ASP A 722 -17.30 4.16 -33.93
N GLY A 723 -16.66 5.07 -33.19
CA GLY A 723 -16.21 4.84 -31.82
C GLY A 723 -14.83 4.20 -31.69
N VAL A 724 -14.07 4.13 -32.79
CA VAL A 724 -12.70 3.61 -32.80
C VAL A 724 -11.73 4.66 -32.26
N ILE A 725 -10.91 4.25 -31.31
CA ILE A 725 -9.76 5.02 -30.80
C ILE A 725 -8.46 4.38 -31.28
N LEU A 726 -8.34 3.06 -31.11
CA LEU A 726 -7.20 2.28 -31.61
C LEU A 726 -7.66 0.90 -32.06
N GLU A 727 -7.49 0.61 -33.34
CA GLU A 727 -7.97 -0.64 -33.94
C GLU A 727 -7.34 -1.86 -33.26
N GLY A 728 -8.17 -2.87 -32.96
CA GLY A 728 -7.73 -4.14 -32.38
C GLY A 728 -7.33 -4.11 -30.90
N ARG A 729 -7.29 -2.95 -30.23
CA ARG A 729 -6.86 -2.82 -28.82
C ARG A 729 -7.99 -2.33 -27.91
N GLN A 730 -8.17 -2.98 -26.76
CA GLN A 730 -9.23 -2.65 -25.81
C GLN A 730 -8.89 -1.44 -24.91
N ALA A 731 -7.61 -1.31 -24.54
CA ALA A 731 -7.12 -0.41 -23.48
C ALA A 731 -7.66 1.03 -23.54
N LEU A 732 -7.49 1.72 -24.66
CA LEU A 732 -7.89 3.12 -24.79
C LEU A 732 -9.41 3.29 -24.73
N HIS A 733 -10.19 2.38 -25.34
CA HIS A 733 -11.66 2.44 -25.24
C HIS A 733 -12.15 2.28 -23.80
N VAL A 734 -11.50 1.40 -23.03
CA VAL A 734 -11.79 1.22 -21.60
C VAL A 734 -11.52 2.51 -20.83
N ARG A 735 -10.33 3.10 -20.93
CA ARG A 735 -9.99 4.33 -20.21
C ARG A 735 -10.86 5.52 -20.62
N ALA A 736 -11.13 5.70 -21.91
CA ALA A 736 -11.96 6.79 -22.39
C ALA A 736 -13.36 6.76 -21.74
N LEU A 737 -13.96 5.57 -21.64
CA LEU A 737 -15.26 5.39 -20.99
C LEU A 737 -15.16 5.54 -19.47
N ALA A 738 -14.17 4.92 -18.84
CA ALA A 738 -13.98 4.94 -17.38
C ALA A 738 -13.75 6.36 -16.84
N PHE A 739 -12.93 7.16 -17.53
CA PHE A 739 -12.66 8.55 -17.13
C PHE A 739 -13.82 9.50 -17.46
N GLN A 740 -14.82 9.03 -18.21
CA GLN A 740 -15.91 9.84 -18.78
C GLN A 740 -15.40 10.90 -19.77
N LEU A 741 -14.33 10.56 -20.50
CA LEU A 741 -13.72 11.38 -21.52
C LEU A 741 -14.56 11.42 -22.80
N VAL A 742 -15.29 10.35 -23.13
CA VAL A 742 -16.15 10.30 -24.32
C VAL A 742 -17.35 11.25 -24.16
N ASN A 743 -17.70 11.96 -25.23
CA ASN A 743 -18.95 12.73 -25.27
C ASN A 743 -20.17 11.80 -25.40
N GLU A 744 -21.34 12.28 -24.96
CA GLU A 744 -22.56 11.46 -24.93
C GLU A 744 -22.96 10.95 -26.33
N GLU A 745 -22.73 11.73 -27.39
CA GLU A 745 -23.04 11.34 -28.77
C GLU A 745 -22.20 10.16 -29.30
N LYS A 746 -20.96 9.97 -28.80
CA LYS A 746 -20.06 8.89 -29.24
C LYS A 746 -20.02 7.72 -28.25
N LYS A 747 -20.53 7.88 -27.03
CA LYS A 747 -20.44 6.91 -25.94
C LYS A 747 -20.93 5.52 -26.32
N HIS A 748 -22.11 5.44 -26.96
CA HIS A 748 -22.66 4.15 -27.39
C HIS A 748 -21.77 3.47 -28.44
N SER A 749 -21.26 4.21 -29.43
CA SER A 749 -20.37 3.67 -30.46
C SER A 749 -19.07 3.13 -29.87
N VAL A 750 -18.42 3.89 -28.99
CA VAL A 750 -17.18 3.48 -28.31
C VAL A 750 -17.40 2.22 -27.47
N ALA A 751 -18.48 2.18 -26.68
CA ALA A 751 -18.81 1.01 -25.85
C ALA A 751 -19.16 -0.22 -26.69
N ASN A 752 -19.91 -0.04 -27.78
CA ASN A 752 -20.20 -1.13 -28.71
C ASN A 752 -18.93 -1.64 -29.41
N TYR A 753 -18.03 -0.77 -29.86
CA TYR A 753 -16.76 -1.19 -30.47
C TYR A 753 -15.90 -1.99 -29.50
N LEU A 754 -15.76 -1.53 -28.24
CA LEU A 754 -15.10 -2.29 -27.18
C LEU A 754 -15.72 -3.67 -26.99
N TYR A 755 -17.05 -3.76 -26.93
CA TYR A 755 -17.75 -5.04 -26.85
C TYR A 755 -17.46 -5.94 -28.06
N GLN A 756 -17.44 -5.39 -29.28
CA GLN A 756 -17.09 -6.17 -30.47
C GLN A 756 -15.65 -6.69 -30.41
N LEU A 757 -14.69 -5.91 -29.92
CA LEU A 757 -13.30 -6.36 -29.71
C LEU A 757 -13.23 -7.52 -28.71
N VAL A 758 -13.92 -7.42 -27.57
CA VAL A 758 -13.98 -8.51 -26.58
C VAL A 758 -14.59 -9.76 -27.20
N LYS A 759 -15.70 -9.59 -27.92
CA LYS A 759 -16.42 -10.71 -28.54
C LYS A 759 -15.62 -11.38 -29.66
N SER A 760 -14.97 -10.59 -30.53
CA SER A 760 -14.14 -11.12 -31.62
C SER A 760 -12.89 -11.82 -31.10
N ASN A 761 -12.38 -11.39 -29.94
CA ASN A 761 -11.28 -12.05 -29.23
C ASN A 761 -11.76 -13.24 -28.37
N ASN A 762 -12.92 -13.84 -28.67
CA ASN A 762 -13.47 -14.98 -27.92
C ASN A 762 -13.58 -14.73 -26.40
N TYR A 763 -13.95 -13.51 -26.01
CA TYR A 763 -14.08 -13.07 -24.62
C TYR A 763 -12.77 -13.23 -23.83
N THR A 764 -11.62 -12.91 -24.45
CA THR A 764 -10.37 -12.67 -23.74
C THR A 764 -10.02 -11.18 -23.75
N LEU A 765 -9.30 -10.76 -22.71
CA LEU A 765 -8.81 -9.40 -22.57
C LEU A 765 -7.50 -9.23 -23.36
N ASN A 766 -7.20 -8.00 -23.78
CA ASN A 766 -5.86 -7.61 -24.23
C ASN A 766 -5.39 -6.30 -23.57
N THR A 767 -5.89 -6.02 -22.37
CA THR A 767 -5.53 -4.86 -21.55
C THR A 767 -4.28 -5.11 -20.72
N GLY A 768 -3.58 -4.02 -20.39
CA GLY A 768 -2.47 -3.99 -19.43
C GLY A 768 -2.90 -3.40 -18.08
N PHE A 769 -1.94 -2.91 -17.30
CA PHE A 769 -2.16 -2.45 -15.92
C PHE A 769 -3.20 -1.33 -15.81
N LEU A 770 -3.15 -0.32 -16.68
CA LEU A 770 -3.89 0.93 -16.52
C LEU A 770 -5.38 0.80 -16.91
N SER A 771 -5.74 -0.20 -17.72
CA SER A 771 -7.13 -0.44 -18.13
C SER A 771 -7.80 -1.63 -17.48
N THR A 772 -7.03 -2.63 -17.04
CA THR A 772 -7.61 -3.87 -16.46
C THR A 772 -8.57 -3.63 -15.29
N PRO A 773 -8.33 -2.69 -14.34
CA PRO A 773 -9.28 -2.42 -13.25
C PRO A 773 -10.66 -1.93 -13.72
N TYR A 774 -10.72 -1.33 -14.91
CA TYR A 774 -11.91 -0.65 -15.42
C TYR A 774 -12.66 -1.44 -16.50
N LEU A 775 -12.06 -2.48 -17.10
CA LEU A 775 -12.64 -3.23 -18.21
C LEU A 775 -14.02 -3.81 -17.89
N LEU A 776 -14.14 -4.54 -16.78
CA LEU A 776 -15.42 -5.15 -16.38
C LEU A 776 -16.47 -4.12 -15.93
N PRO A 777 -16.12 -3.11 -15.08
CA PRO A 777 -17.01 -1.99 -14.78
C PRO A 777 -17.58 -1.33 -16.04
N VAL A 778 -16.73 -0.93 -16.98
CA VAL A 778 -17.14 -0.21 -18.19
C VAL A 778 -18.09 -1.06 -19.04
N LEU A 779 -17.82 -2.35 -19.21
CA LEU A 779 -18.74 -3.24 -19.93
C LEU A 779 -20.09 -3.33 -19.23
N ALA A 780 -20.11 -3.54 -17.91
CA ALA A 780 -21.34 -3.67 -17.14
C ALA A 780 -22.19 -2.38 -17.15
N GLU A 781 -21.57 -1.22 -16.95
CA GLU A 781 -22.25 0.08 -16.93
C GLU A 781 -22.84 0.48 -18.28
N ASN A 782 -22.27 -0.03 -19.38
CA ASN A 782 -22.76 0.22 -20.73
C ASN A 782 -23.63 -0.92 -21.29
N GLY A 783 -24.15 -1.80 -20.41
CA GLY A 783 -25.15 -2.82 -20.76
C GLY A 783 -24.59 -4.17 -21.23
N TYR A 784 -23.27 -4.31 -21.33
CA TYR A 784 -22.60 -5.55 -21.74
C TYR A 784 -22.24 -6.45 -20.55
N ILE A 785 -23.18 -6.63 -19.62
CA ILE A 785 -23.00 -7.43 -18.40
C ILE A 785 -22.58 -8.87 -18.72
N ASP A 786 -23.12 -9.47 -19.80
CA ASP A 786 -22.74 -10.83 -20.21
C ASP A 786 -21.24 -10.93 -20.56
N ALA A 787 -20.71 -9.94 -21.28
CA ALA A 787 -19.31 -9.91 -21.67
C ALA A 787 -18.39 -9.74 -20.46
N ALA A 788 -18.78 -8.88 -19.50
CA ALA A 788 -18.04 -8.69 -18.26
C ALA A 788 -17.91 -10.01 -17.48
N TYR A 789 -19.02 -10.75 -17.31
CA TYR A 789 -18.99 -12.03 -16.61
C TYR A 789 -18.24 -13.12 -17.38
N ARG A 790 -18.35 -13.17 -18.72
CA ARG A 790 -17.58 -14.12 -19.53
C ARG A 790 -16.08 -13.90 -19.43
N LEU A 791 -15.63 -12.64 -19.39
CA LEU A 791 -14.22 -12.30 -19.15
C LEU A 791 -13.78 -12.70 -17.74
N LEU A 792 -14.58 -12.39 -16.72
CA LEU A 792 -14.31 -12.74 -15.33
C LEU A 792 -14.20 -14.26 -15.11
N GLU A 793 -15.07 -15.04 -15.76
CA GLU A 793 -15.17 -16.49 -15.60
C GLU A 793 -14.29 -17.27 -16.62
N LYS A 794 -13.54 -16.58 -17.48
CA LYS A 794 -12.65 -17.20 -18.47
C LYS A 794 -11.50 -17.91 -17.75
N ILE A 795 -11.26 -19.16 -18.13
CA ILE A 795 -10.18 -20.00 -17.57
C ILE A 795 -9.03 -20.24 -18.55
N ASP A 796 -9.19 -19.89 -19.83
CA ASP A 796 -8.11 -19.99 -20.82
C ASP A 796 -7.26 -18.72 -20.79
N SER A 797 -5.98 -18.85 -21.12
CA SER A 797 -5.07 -17.70 -21.23
C SER A 797 -5.44 -16.81 -22.43
N PRO A 798 -5.28 -15.47 -22.35
CA PRO A 798 -5.04 -14.68 -21.14
C PRO A 798 -6.34 -14.45 -20.34
N SER A 799 -6.30 -14.72 -19.02
CA SER A 799 -7.40 -14.46 -18.08
C SER A 799 -6.94 -14.46 -16.62
N TRP A 800 -7.77 -13.92 -15.72
CA TRP A 800 -7.49 -13.98 -14.28
C TRP A 800 -7.54 -15.39 -13.71
N LEU A 801 -8.45 -16.26 -14.20
CA LEU A 801 -8.64 -17.59 -13.60
C LEU A 801 -7.67 -18.63 -14.15
N LYS A 802 -6.92 -18.32 -15.22
CA LYS A 802 -5.90 -19.24 -15.74
C LYS A 802 -4.79 -19.50 -14.71
N PRO A 803 -4.04 -18.50 -14.19
CA PRO A 803 -3.06 -18.73 -13.13
C PRO A 803 -3.65 -19.41 -11.88
N VAL A 804 -4.87 -19.02 -11.51
CA VAL A 804 -5.60 -19.63 -10.38
C VAL A 804 -5.82 -21.13 -10.60
N SER A 805 -6.27 -21.51 -11.80
CA SER A 805 -6.50 -22.92 -12.16
C SER A 805 -5.22 -23.74 -12.22
N ASP A 806 -4.07 -23.09 -12.47
CA ASP A 806 -2.75 -23.72 -12.48
C ASP A 806 -2.13 -23.87 -11.08
N GLY A 807 -2.75 -23.29 -10.03
CA GLY A 807 -2.29 -23.40 -8.65
C GLY A 807 -1.55 -22.17 -8.11
N ALA A 808 -1.65 -21.03 -8.78
CA ALA A 808 -1.16 -19.76 -8.25
C ALA A 808 -1.87 -19.41 -6.93
N THR A 809 -1.12 -18.88 -5.98
CA THR A 809 -1.61 -18.44 -4.66
C THR A 809 -1.48 -16.94 -4.44
N THR A 810 -0.99 -16.24 -5.46
CA THR A 810 -0.79 -14.79 -5.59
C THR A 810 -1.08 -14.42 -7.05
N ILE A 811 -1.21 -13.13 -7.33
CA ILE A 811 -1.39 -12.60 -8.69
C ILE A 811 -0.01 -12.47 -9.38
N PRO A 812 0.18 -13.00 -10.59
CA PRO A 812 1.43 -12.82 -11.34
C PRO A 812 1.50 -11.42 -11.97
N GLU A 813 2.72 -10.99 -12.31
CA GLU A 813 2.97 -9.72 -13.00
C GLU A 813 2.52 -9.72 -14.46
N THR A 814 2.72 -10.83 -15.17
CA THR A 814 2.30 -11.00 -16.56
C THR A 814 1.16 -12.01 -16.65
N TRP A 815 0.30 -11.86 -17.66
CA TRP A 815 -0.85 -12.74 -17.85
C TRP A 815 -0.49 -14.23 -18.01
N ASN A 816 0.67 -14.53 -18.59
CA ASN A 816 1.16 -15.88 -18.82
C ASN A 816 2.31 -16.30 -17.88
N GLY A 817 2.74 -15.43 -16.94
CA GLY A 817 3.98 -15.62 -16.18
C GLY A 817 4.02 -16.91 -15.36
N TYR A 818 2.87 -17.39 -14.88
CA TYR A 818 2.78 -18.67 -14.20
C TYR A 818 3.00 -19.86 -15.14
N GLU A 819 2.43 -19.81 -16.35
CA GLU A 819 2.59 -20.86 -17.37
C GLU A 819 4.02 -20.91 -17.91
N THR A 820 4.62 -19.74 -18.15
CA THR A 820 5.97 -19.62 -18.72
C THR A 820 7.07 -19.58 -17.67
N CYS A 821 6.72 -19.62 -16.38
CA CYS A 821 7.64 -19.40 -15.27
C CYS A 821 8.53 -18.17 -15.52
N SER A 822 7.91 -17.02 -15.80
CA SER A 822 8.60 -15.75 -16.11
C SER A 822 8.06 -14.59 -15.26
N SER A 823 8.93 -13.60 -15.04
CA SER A 823 8.70 -12.41 -14.21
C SER A 823 8.30 -12.71 -12.76
N SER A 824 7.83 -11.70 -12.01
CA SER A 824 7.31 -11.92 -10.65
C SER A 824 6.01 -12.74 -10.68
N LEU A 825 5.89 -13.70 -9.75
CA LEU A 825 4.64 -14.42 -9.50
C LEU A 825 3.85 -13.84 -8.31
N ASN A 826 4.29 -12.70 -7.79
CA ASN A 826 3.64 -11.97 -6.72
C ASN A 826 3.67 -10.46 -6.99
N HIS A 827 2.72 -10.03 -7.80
CA HIS A 827 2.36 -8.64 -8.03
C HIS A 827 0.91 -8.44 -7.59
N TYR A 828 0.40 -7.21 -7.46
CA TYR A 828 -1.01 -6.99 -7.10
C TYR A 828 -1.85 -6.36 -8.22
N SER A 829 -1.22 -5.80 -9.25
CA SER A 829 -1.86 -4.90 -10.22
C SER A 829 -3.08 -5.52 -10.93
N TYR A 830 -3.02 -6.76 -11.39
CA TYR A 830 -4.20 -7.43 -11.98
C TYR A 830 -5.23 -7.93 -10.97
N GLY A 831 -4.87 -8.00 -9.69
CA GLY A 831 -5.81 -8.25 -8.59
C GLY A 831 -6.80 -7.11 -8.40
N ALA A 832 -6.55 -5.95 -9.02
CA ALA A 832 -7.44 -4.78 -9.02
C ALA A 832 -8.86 -5.09 -9.55
N VAL A 833 -9.04 -6.19 -10.29
CA VAL A 833 -10.35 -6.71 -10.70
C VAL A 833 -11.26 -7.00 -9.50
N CYS A 834 -10.71 -7.27 -8.31
CA CYS A 834 -11.51 -7.51 -7.11
C CYS A 834 -12.37 -6.30 -6.73
N ASN A 835 -12.00 -5.07 -7.12
CA ASN A 835 -12.89 -3.92 -6.96
C ASN A 835 -14.22 -4.11 -7.70
N PHE A 836 -14.23 -4.77 -8.88
CA PHE A 836 -15.45 -5.12 -9.59
C PHE A 836 -16.34 -6.07 -8.78
N LEU A 837 -15.73 -7.01 -8.04
CA LEU A 837 -16.45 -7.96 -7.20
C LEU A 837 -17.19 -7.24 -6.06
N PHE A 838 -16.53 -6.31 -5.37
CA PHE A 838 -17.17 -5.52 -4.30
C PHE A 838 -18.20 -4.52 -4.84
N GLU A 839 -17.83 -3.70 -5.82
CA GLU A 839 -18.63 -2.56 -6.26
C GLU A 839 -19.78 -2.94 -7.21
N TYR A 840 -19.63 -4.03 -7.96
CA TYR A 840 -20.61 -4.42 -8.98
C TYR A 840 -21.24 -5.77 -8.67
N VAL A 841 -20.46 -6.83 -8.42
CA VAL A 841 -21.05 -8.15 -8.13
C VAL A 841 -21.83 -8.14 -6.81
N ALA A 842 -21.21 -7.65 -5.73
CA ALA A 842 -21.89 -7.42 -4.46
C ALA A 842 -22.61 -6.06 -4.42
N GLY A 843 -22.14 -5.07 -5.18
CA GLY A 843 -22.89 -3.84 -5.42
C GLY A 843 -22.67 -2.72 -4.40
N ILE A 844 -21.62 -2.74 -3.58
CA ILE A 844 -21.33 -1.74 -2.56
C ILE A 844 -20.54 -0.59 -3.20
N ARG A 845 -21.17 0.56 -3.48
CA ARG A 845 -20.52 1.68 -4.17
C ARG A 845 -20.59 3.01 -3.43
N PRO A 846 -19.47 3.73 -3.27
CA PRO A 846 -19.50 5.09 -2.75
C PRO A 846 -20.19 6.03 -3.74
N ILE A 847 -20.72 7.14 -3.23
CA ILE A 847 -21.31 8.21 -4.05
C ILE A 847 -20.48 9.48 -3.83
N LYS A 848 -20.05 10.13 -4.93
CA LYS A 848 -19.14 11.30 -4.87
C LYS A 848 -19.70 12.46 -4.04
N GLN A 849 -21.02 12.66 -4.06
CA GLN A 849 -21.69 13.74 -3.32
C GLN A 849 -21.67 13.52 -1.80
N THR A 850 -21.47 12.28 -1.35
CA THR A 850 -21.50 11.87 0.06
C THR A 850 -20.37 10.86 0.32
N PRO A 851 -19.10 11.32 0.26
CA PRO A 851 -17.93 10.46 0.41
C PRO A 851 -17.89 9.77 1.78
N GLY A 852 -17.11 8.70 1.90
CA GLY A 852 -16.99 7.94 3.16
C GLY A 852 -18.18 7.02 3.45
N TYR A 853 -19.08 6.80 2.48
CA TYR A 853 -20.30 5.98 2.64
C TYR A 853 -21.34 6.55 3.63
N LYS A 854 -21.39 7.87 3.82
CA LYS A 854 -22.48 8.50 4.58
C LYS A 854 -23.85 8.25 3.92
N HIS A 855 -23.88 8.38 2.61
CA HIS A 855 -24.91 7.81 1.74
C HIS A 855 -24.22 7.08 0.60
N PHE A 856 -24.69 5.88 0.26
CA PHE A 856 -24.03 5.02 -0.71
C PHE A 856 -25.02 4.22 -1.53
N LEU A 857 -24.51 3.51 -2.54
CA LEU A 857 -25.31 2.70 -3.45
C LEU A 857 -25.15 1.22 -3.09
N LEU A 858 -26.28 0.51 -3.03
CA LEU A 858 -26.40 -0.94 -3.01
C LEU A 858 -27.04 -1.39 -4.32
N GLN A 859 -26.21 -1.74 -5.30
CA GLN A 859 -26.66 -2.17 -6.63
C GLN A 859 -25.90 -3.42 -7.06
N PRO A 860 -26.27 -4.60 -6.54
CA PRO A 860 -25.70 -5.88 -6.98
C PRO A 860 -26.07 -6.15 -8.43
N ILE A 861 -25.07 -6.45 -9.26
CA ILE A 861 -25.24 -6.85 -10.66
C ILE A 861 -25.20 -8.37 -10.73
N VAL A 862 -26.36 -9.00 -10.66
CA VAL A 862 -26.51 -10.46 -10.79
C VAL A 862 -26.25 -10.89 -12.23
N GLY A 863 -25.31 -11.82 -12.45
CA GLY A 863 -24.98 -12.29 -13.79
C GLY A 863 -24.10 -13.55 -13.81
N GLY A 864 -23.59 -13.87 -15.00
CA GLY A 864 -22.69 -15.01 -15.22
C GLY A 864 -23.28 -16.36 -14.84
N SER A 865 -22.38 -17.30 -14.52
CA SER A 865 -22.74 -18.61 -13.95
C SER A 865 -22.98 -18.56 -12.43
N LEU A 866 -22.73 -17.41 -11.79
CA LEU A 866 -22.87 -17.26 -10.35
C LEU A 866 -24.32 -17.47 -9.87
N THR A 867 -24.48 -18.27 -8.81
CA THR A 867 -25.77 -18.51 -8.13
C THR A 867 -25.92 -17.71 -6.85
N GLU A 868 -24.81 -17.28 -6.24
CA GLU A 868 -24.77 -16.41 -5.07
C GLU A 868 -23.46 -15.63 -5.03
N ALA A 869 -23.50 -14.45 -4.40
CA ALA A 869 -22.35 -13.65 -4.02
C ALA A 869 -22.66 -12.81 -2.78
N ALA A 870 -21.66 -12.54 -1.96
CA ALA A 870 -21.74 -11.73 -0.76
C ALA A 870 -20.44 -10.95 -0.53
N ALA A 871 -20.56 -9.72 -0.04
CA ALA A 871 -19.42 -8.94 0.44
C ALA A 871 -19.73 -8.22 1.76
N GLU A 872 -18.74 -8.18 2.63
CA GLU A 872 -18.70 -7.32 3.82
C GLU A 872 -17.63 -6.24 3.62
N TYR A 873 -17.95 -5.01 4.00
CA TYR A 873 -17.01 -3.88 4.00
C TYR A 873 -17.19 -3.01 5.23
N GLU A 874 -16.16 -2.91 6.05
CA GLU A 874 -16.09 -2.13 7.28
C GLU A 874 -15.73 -0.67 6.94
N SER A 875 -16.76 0.16 6.76
CA SER A 875 -16.59 1.59 6.46
C SER A 875 -16.22 2.40 7.70
N VAL A 876 -15.96 3.70 7.54
CA VAL A 876 -15.74 4.64 8.66
C VAL A 876 -16.97 4.80 9.58
N TYR A 877 -18.15 4.30 9.16
CA TYR A 877 -19.37 4.28 9.97
C TYR A 877 -19.68 2.90 10.57
N GLY A 878 -19.02 1.84 10.09
CA GLY A 878 -19.29 0.45 10.44
C GLY A 878 -19.54 -0.46 9.24
N LYS A 879 -19.86 -1.72 9.52
CA LYS A 879 -20.09 -2.76 8.52
C LYS A 879 -21.25 -2.44 7.55
N ILE A 880 -20.92 -2.47 6.26
CA ILE A 880 -21.85 -2.59 5.14
C ILE A 880 -21.82 -4.05 4.69
N TYR A 881 -22.99 -4.66 4.51
CA TYR A 881 -23.11 -6.01 3.96
C TYR A 881 -24.05 -6.00 2.76
N SER A 882 -23.69 -6.74 1.72
CA SER A 882 -24.52 -6.93 0.54
C SER A 882 -24.36 -8.34 0.01
N ALA A 883 -25.47 -9.06 -0.08
CA ALA A 883 -25.51 -10.41 -0.62
C ALA A 883 -26.74 -10.62 -1.51
N TRP A 884 -26.59 -11.54 -2.46
CA TRP A 884 -27.70 -12.03 -3.27
C TRP A 884 -27.57 -13.54 -3.53
N LYS A 885 -28.73 -14.20 -3.69
CA LYS A 885 -28.82 -15.64 -3.99
C LYS A 885 -29.99 -15.93 -4.93
N LYS A 886 -29.71 -16.64 -6.03
CA LYS A 886 -30.73 -17.17 -6.94
C LYS A 886 -31.45 -18.34 -6.28
N GLN A 887 -32.78 -18.28 -6.20
CA GLN A 887 -33.67 -19.30 -5.67
C GLN A 887 -34.75 -19.62 -6.71
N GLY A 888 -34.48 -20.60 -7.57
CA GLY A 888 -35.33 -20.88 -8.73
C GLY A 888 -35.38 -19.66 -9.66
N SER A 889 -36.58 -19.13 -9.91
CA SER A 889 -36.79 -17.89 -10.67
C SER A 889 -36.78 -16.62 -9.82
N SER A 890 -36.47 -16.71 -8.52
CA SER A 890 -36.42 -15.56 -7.62
C SER A 890 -34.99 -15.22 -7.21
N ILE A 891 -34.76 -14.00 -6.75
CA ILE A 891 -33.50 -13.55 -6.18
C ILE A 891 -33.78 -13.06 -4.76
N ALA A 892 -33.07 -13.61 -3.79
CA ALA A 892 -33.06 -13.12 -2.41
C ALA A 892 -31.87 -12.19 -2.22
N TYR A 893 -32.11 -11.01 -1.65
CA TYR A 893 -31.11 -10.00 -1.31
C TYR A 893 -31.06 -9.81 0.20
N GLU A 894 -29.86 -9.68 0.74
CA GLU A 894 -29.61 -9.35 2.15
C GLU A 894 -28.68 -8.13 2.23
N PHE A 895 -29.09 -7.12 2.98
CA PHE A 895 -28.33 -5.89 3.15
C PHE A 895 -28.19 -5.51 4.62
N THR A 896 -27.00 -5.07 5.01
CA THR A 896 -26.75 -4.34 6.27
C THR A 896 -26.27 -2.94 5.94
N VAL A 897 -26.93 -1.94 6.52
CA VAL A 897 -26.54 -0.54 6.43
C VAL A 897 -26.13 -0.07 7.83
N PRO A 898 -24.90 0.47 8.01
CA PRO A 898 -24.40 0.83 9.33
C PRO A 898 -25.16 2.01 9.91
N VAL A 899 -25.16 2.10 11.23
CA VAL A 899 -25.76 3.21 12.00
C VAL A 899 -25.24 4.54 11.46
N ASN A 900 -26.11 5.56 11.46
CA ASN A 900 -25.78 6.92 11.03
C ASN A 900 -25.58 7.09 9.51
N THR A 901 -25.94 6.08 8.72
CA THR A 901 -25.85 6.11 7.25
C THR A 901 -27.17 5.72 6.58
N THR A 902 -27.23 5.91 5.27
CA THR A 902 -28.36 5.51 4.42
C THR A 902 -27.82 4.92 3.11
N ALA A 903 -28.65 4.13 2.40
CA ALA A 903 -28.29 3.59 1.10
C ALA A 903 -29.42 3.75 0.08
N THR A 904 -29.06 4.09 -1.15
CA THR A 904 -29.94 3.89 -2.31
C THR A 904 -29.78 2.44 -2.77
N VAL A 905 -30.86 1.68 -2.83
CA VAL A 905 -30.89 0.31 -3.33
C VAL A 905 -31.38 0.30 -4.77
N LYS A 906 -30.70 -0.44 -5.65
CA LYS A 906 -31.13 -0.72 -7.04
C LYS A 906 -31.02 -2.21 -7.32
N ILE A 907 -32.16 -2.89 -7.42
CA ILE A 907 -32.24 -4.35 -7.59
C ILE A 907 -33.13 -4.74 -8.76
N LEU A 908 -32.94 -5.95 -9.27
CA LEU A 908 -33.77 -6.51 -10.33
C LEU A 908 -35.16 -6.87 -9.79
N GLY A 909 -36.20 -6.56 -10.54
CA GLY A 909 -37.56 -6.99 -10.24
C GLY A 909 -38.55 -6.60 -11.33
N ASP A 910 -39.69 -7.29 -11.36
CA ASP A 910 -40.79 -7.01 -12.27
C ASP A 910 -41.82 -6.01 -11.68
N GLU A 911 -42.90 -5.73 -12.41
CA GLU A 911 -44.00 -4.85 -11.93
C GLU A 911 -44.69 -5.39 -10.66
N HIS A 912 -44.71 -6.70 -10.46
CA HIS A 912 -45.28 -7.28 -9.26
C HIS A 912 -44.38 -7.03 -8.05
N ASP A 913 -43.07 -7.24 -8.21
CA ASP A 913 -42.08 -6.92 -7.17
C ASP A 913 -42.12 -5.43 -6.82
N PHE A 914 -42.23 -4.56 -7.82
CA PHE A 914 -42.36 -3.11 -7.62
C PHE A 914 -43.58 -2.76 -6.76
N THR A 915 -44.72 -3.38 -7.02
CA THR A 915 -45.94 -3.15 -6.24
C THR A 915 -45.76 -3.52 -4.76
N ILE A 916 -45.04 -4.61 -4.47
CA ILE A 916 -44.75 -5.05 -3.08
C ILE A 916 -43.75 -4.09 -2.42
N ILE A 917 -42.65 -3.78 -3.11
CA ILE A 917 -41.60 -2.89 -2.58
C ILE A 917 -42.16 -1.50 -2.33
N LYS A 918 -43.04 -0.98 -3.19
CA LYS A 918 -43.68 0.34 -3.03
C LYS A 918 -44.55 0.45 -1.78
N GLN A 919 -45.11 -0.66 -1.30
CA GLN A 919 -45.88 -0.68 -0.03
C GLN A 919 -44.97 -0.57 1.20
N GLN A 920 -43.72 -1.02 1.09
CA GLN A 920 -42.72 -0.96 2.16
C GLN A 920 -41.91 0.34 2.12
N PHE A 921 -41.59 0.81 0.91
CA PHE A 921 -40.74 1.97 0.64
C PHE A 921 -41.49 2.93 -0.28
N ASN A 922 -42.07 3.98 0.31
CA ASN A 922 -42.92 4.93 -0.39
C ASN A 922 -42.20 5.70 -1.51
N ASP A 923 -40.87 5.80 -1.46
CA ASP A 923 -40.03 6.45 -2.45
C ASP A 923 -39.64 5.53 -3.62
N ALA A 924 -40.06 4.25 -3.61
CA ALA A 924 -39.68 3.30 -4.65
C ALA A 924 -40.13 3.75 -6.05
N VAL A 925 -39.26 3.58 -7.04
CA VAL A 925 -39.51 3.82 -8.47
C VAL A 925 -39.02 2.64 -9.29
N SER A 926 -39.62 2.41 -10.46
CA SER A 926 -39.27 1.32 -11.38
C SER A 926 -39.11 1.84 -12.81
N ASN A 927 -38.17 1.25 -13.56
CA ASN A 927 -38.06 1.41 -15.01
C ASN A 927 -38.50 0.15 -15.79
N GLY A 928 -39.21 -0.77 -15.13
CA GLY A 928 -39.70 -2.02 -15.69
C GLY A 928 -38.79 -3.24 -15.50
N LYS A 929 -37.52 -3.04 -15.12
CA LYS A 929 -36.57 -4.14 -14.80
C LYS A 929 -35.77 -3.89 -13.52
N LEU A 930 -35.51 -2.62 -13.20
CA LEU A 930 -34.80 -2.20 -11.99
C LEU A 930 -35.74 -1.41 -11.10
N ILE A 931 -35.74 -1.76 -9.82
CA ILE A 931 -36.48 -1.10 -8.76
C ILE A 931 -35.48 -0.34 -7.89
N CYS A 932 -35.73 0.94 -7.67
CA CYS A 932 -34.86 1.85 -6.91
C CYS A 932 -35.62 2.42 -5.71
N PHE A 933 -35.03 2.41 -4.52
CA PHE A 933 -35.62 2.94 -3.28
C PHE A 933 -34.51 3.23 -2.25
N THR A 934 -34.84 3.95 -1.17
CA THR A 934 -33.89 4.31 -0.10
C THR A 934 -34.15 3.51 1.16
N ILE A 935 -33.08 3.07 1.81
CA ILE A 935 -33.11 2.46 3.14
C ILE A 935 -32.18 3.21 4.10
N GLY A 936 -32.55 3.27 5.38
CA GLY A 936 -31.67 3.74 6.44
C GLY A 936 -30.80 2.61 7.02
N SER A 937 -30.20 2.87 8.16
CA SER A 937 -29.43 1.87 8.89
C SER A 937 -30.30 0.69 9.35
N GLY A 938 -29.71 -0.50 9.47
CA GLY A 938 -30.37 -1.74 9.88
C GLY A 938 -30.15 -2.90 8.92
N ASN A 939 -30.86 -4.00 9.17
CA ASN A 939 -30.81 -5.21 8.37
C ASN A 939 -32.08 -5.38 7.53
N TYR A 940 -31.90 -5.74 6.26
CA TYR A 940 -32.96 -5.84 5.26
C TYR A 940 -32.86 -7.15 4.49
N ASN A 941 -33.99 -7.84 4.34
CA ASN A 941 -34.14 -9.03 3.51
C ASN A 941 -35.22 -8.75 2.47
N ILE A 942 -34.89 -8.89 1.20
CA ILE A 942 -35.77 -8.53 0.09
C ILE A 942 -35.76 -9.68 -0.91
N GLN A 943 -36.92 -10.04 -1.44
CA GLN A 943 -37.05 -11.08 -2.46
C GLN A 943 -37.76 -10.51 -3.69
N THR A 944 -37.23 -10.80 -4.86
CA THR A 944 -37.82 -10.42 -6.15
C THR A 944 -37.98 -11.63 -7.06
N ARG A 945 -38.96 -11.59 -7.97
CA ARG A 945 -39.09 -12.54 -9.08
C ARG A 945 -38.09 -12.09 -10.13
N GLY A 946 -36.97 -12.80 -10.25
CA GLY A 946 -35.82 -12.38 -11.04
C GLY A 946 -36.21 -12.08 -12.49
N ALA A 947 -36.09 -10.81 -12.89
CA ALA A 947 -36.05 -10.40 -14.28
C ALA A 947 -34.61 -10.55 -14.79
N GLU A 948 -34.38 -11.21 -15.91
CA GLU A 948 -33.04 -11.23 -16.53
C GLU A 948 -32.69 -9.83 -17.07
N TYR A 949 -31.42 -9.43 -16.98
CA TYR A 949 -30.88 -8.28 -17.73
C TYR A 949 -30.99 -8.57 -19.23
N GLY A 950 -32.15 -8.34 -19.84
CA GLY A 950 -32.32 -8.49 -21.29
C GLY A 950 -31.48 -7.48 -22.06
N ARG A 951 -30.90 -7.94 -23.18
CA ARG A 951 -30.03 -7.22 -24.13
C ARG A 951 -30.37 -5.76 -24.39
#